data_AF-C0W7L6-F1
#
_entry.id   AF-C0W7L6-F1
#
_cell.length_a   1.000
_cell.length_b   1.000
_cell.length_c   1.000
_cell.angle_alpha   90.00
_cell.angle_beta   90.00
_cell.angle_gamma   90.00
#
_symmetry.space_group_name_H-M   'P 1'
#
loop_
_entity.id
_entity.type
_entity.pdbx_description
1 polymer ?
#
loop_
_entity_poly.entity_id
_entity_poly.type
_entity_poly.pdbx_seq_one_letter_code
_entity_poly.pdbx_strand_id
1 'polypeptide(L)'
;MPYVPIEWLREHADVPSGTTAAQLAADLVKVGLEEERIVPPSVTGPLVVGKVLTREAKEQSNGKVINYCRVDVGPQHNDAPGTGKEPSELPSRGIVCGAHNFEVGDSVVVSLPGAVLPGDFAIAARKTYGHTSDGMICSARELGIGEDHSGIIVLDQWLAAHGHDGEELPEPGTDAIPLLGLGEEVLEINITPDRGYCFSMRGVAREYSHSTGAVFTDPADGTNPGLYPHGVAQAGEGGFAVEIPADPRPIHGRPGADRYVARVVRGIDPAAPSPAWMRERLTAAGMRPISLAVDVTNYVMLDLGQPLHAFDLAKVHAPIVVRRAEEGESLTFLDEVTRELDPEDLVIADSPQGLGSRPLVLAGVFGGAAAEVDATTTDVLIEAAHFDAVSIARSARRHKLPTESSKRNERGVDTALAPVAAQRAVDLLVEYGGGTADPVSTDVDRTVAPAPILIRSDAAQRLTGVAYGTERVSELLTMIGCTVKAAGADEAGHELLAVTPPTWRPDLVGAAHFAEEVARLDGYDNIPVIVPTAPAGTGLTPRQRARRQVVAALADAGLTQVLSYPFIGDVHDRLGIAGDDPRRQAMRLANPLAEDAPLMRTSVLDSLVDVARRNVSRGLGDVAVYEVGTVTLPAGTVPAPIVGVDRRPTDDELAALEAGIPYQPTHVG
;
A
#
# COMPACT_ATOMS: atom_id res chain seq x y z
N MET A 1 -1.73 2.80 2.12
CA MET A 1 -2.00 2.39 0.73
C MET A 1 -0.89 2.97 -0.16
N PRO A 2 -0.88 2.88 -1.51
CA PRO A 2 0.17 3.57 -2.28
C PRO A 2 0.01 5.08 -2.22
N TYR A 3 1.14 5.75 -2.12
CA TYR A 3 1.29 7.20 -2.20
C TYR A 3 1.77 7.58 -3.61
N VAL A 4 1.25 8.68 -4.14
CA VAL A 4 1.48 9.13 -5.52
C VAL A 4 2.02 10.56 -5.50
N PRO A 5 3.35 10.72 -5.46
CA PRO A 5 3.99 12.02 -5.71
C PRO A 5 3.80 12.44 -7.16
N ILE A 6 3.36 13.67 -7.40
CA ILE A 6 2.97 14.15 -8.74
C ILE A 6 4.19 14.26 -9.67
N GLU A 7 5.34 14.71 -9.17
CA GLU A 7 6.56 14.81 -10.00
C GLU A 7 7.06 13.43 -10.44
N TRP A 8 6.91 12.41 -9.60
CA TRP A 8 7.26 11.04 -10.01
C TRP A 8 6.26 10.49 -11.03
N LEU A 9 4.96 10.78 -10.88
CA LEU A 9 3.96 10.43 -11.87
C LEU A 9 4.26 11.05 -13.25
N ARG A 10 4.81 12.28 -13.28
CA ARG A 10 5.20 12.99 -14.51
C ARG A 10 6.28 12.31 -15.35
N GLU A 11 7.08 11.44 -14.75
CA GLU A 11 8.09 10.70 -15.52
C GLU A 11 7.49 9.63 -16.44
N HIS A 12 6.26 9.19 -16.11
CA HIS A 12 5.60 8.09 -16.80
C HIS A 12 4.39 8.56 -17.62
N ALA A 13 3.78 9.69 -17.25
CA ALA A 13 2.64 10.26 -17.95
C ALA A 13 2.74 11.79 -18.08
N ASP A 14 2.17 12.33 -19.16
CA ASP A 14 2.10 13.78 -19.41
C ASP A 14 1.12 14.49 -18.44
N VAL A 15 1.50 14.65 -17.18
CA VAL A 15 0.71 15.37 -16.17
C VAL A 15 1.00 16.88 -16.28
N PRO A 16 -0.02 17.73 -16.51
CA PRO A 16 0.18 19.17 -16.66
C PRO A 16 0.93 19.82 -15.48
N SER A 17 1.78 20.78 -15.78
CA SER A 17 2.45 21.61 -14.76
C SER A 17 1.40 22.36 -13.93
N GLY A 18 1.53 22.32 -12.60
CA GLY A 18 0.58 22.94 -11.67
C GLY A 18 -0.64 22.08 -11.32
N THR A 19 -0.70 20.82 -11.77
CA THR A 19 -1.68 19.85 -11.27
C THR A 19 -1.54 19.70 -9.75
N THR A 20 -2.65 19.85 -9.02
CA THR A 20 -2.72 19.71 -7.56
C THR A 20 -3.08 18.27 -7.18
N ALA A 21 -2.83 17.86 -5.93
CA ALA A 21 -3.24 16.53 -5.47
C ALA A 21 -4.76 16.33 -5.53
N ALA A 22 -5.53 17.40 -5.31
CA ALA A 22 -6.99 17.39 -5.44
C ALA A 22 -7.45 17.17 -6.89
N GLN A 23 -6.78 17.78 -7.87
CA GLN A 23 -7.08 17.56 -9.28
C GLN A 23 -6.72 16.13 -9.69
N LEU A 24 -5.54 15.64 -9.26
CA LEU A 24 -5.13 14.26 -9.50
C LEU A 24 -6.14 13.26 -8.92
N ALA A 25 -6.61 13.47 -7.69
CA ALA A 25 -7.66 12.65 -7.07
C ALA A 25 -8.93 12.62 -7.92
N ALA A 26 -9.41 13.78 -8.37
CA ALA A 26 -10.61 13.87 -9.20
C ALA A 26 -10.48 13.16 -10.56
N ASP A 27 -9.27 13.10 -11.13
CA ASP A 27 -9.02 12.36 -12.35
C ASP A 27 -8.95 10.85 -12.09
N LEU A 28 -8.21 10.42 -11.07
CA LEU A 28 -8.08 9.01 -10.70
C LEU A 28 -9.41 8.35 -10.26
N VAL A 29 -10.31 9.10 -9.61
CA VAL A 29 -11.63 8.58 -9.18
C VAL A 29 -12.48 8.16 -10.38
N LYS A 30 -12.39 8.85 -11.53
CA LYS A 30 -13.16 8.50 -12.75
C LYS A 30 -12.85 7.10 -13.25
N VAL A 31 -11.63 6.63 -12.99
CA VAL A 31 -11.13 5.31 -13.37
C VAL A 31 -11.14 4.32 -12.19
N GLY A 32 -11.78 4.66 -11.08
CA GLY A 32 -11.99 3.75 -9.94
C GLY A 32 -10.84 3.70 -8.94
N LEU A 33 -9.94 4.68 -8.95
CA LEU A 33 -8.88 4.84 -7.96
C LEU A 33 -9.27 5.97 -6.99
N GLU A 34 -9.84 5.60 -5.85
CA GLU A 34 -10.38 6.55 -4.86
C GLU A 34 -9.26 7.20 -4.02
N GLU A 35 -9.41 8.47 -3.65
CA GLU A 35 -8.50 9.07 -2.68
C GLU A 35 -8.79 8.57 -1.27
N GLU A 36 -7.76 8.16 -0.54
CA GLU A 36 -7.86 7.93 0.90
C GLU A 36 -7.53 9.22 1.66
N ARG A 37 -6.49 9.92 1.20
CA ARG A 37 -6.00 11.13 1.85
C ARG A 37 -5.13 11.98 0.92
N ILE A 38 -5.24 13.30 1.03
CA ILE A 38 -4.21 14.21 0.53
C ILE A 38 -3.28 14.52 1.71
N VAL A 39 -2.02 14.09 1.61
CA VAL A 39 -0.99 14.36 2.61
C VAL A 39 -0.44 15.76 2.35
N PRO A 40 -0.57 16.69 3.32
CA PRO A 40 -0.06 18.03 3.15
C PRO A 40 1.48 18.03 3.16
N PRO A 41 2.10 19.10 2.66
CA PRO A 41 3.53 19.34 2.81
C PRO A 41 3.96 19.23 4.27
N SER A 42 5.16 18.69 4.52
CA SER A 42 5.69 18.52 5.88
C SER A 42 5.99 19.85 6.58
N VAL A 43 6.19 20.92 5.79
CA VAL A 43 6.37 22.29 6.26
C VAL A 43 5.42 23.21 5.52
N THR A 44 4.79 24.14 6.26
CA THR A 44 3.95 25.20 5.68
C THR A 44 4.35 26.57 6.20
N GLY A 45 4.01 27.63 5.45
CA GLY A 45 4.35 29.01 5.80
C GLY A 45 5.80 29.39 5.45
N PRO A 46 6.32 30.52 5.96
CA PRO A 46 7.58 31.10 5.49
C PRO A 46 8.82 30.32 5.97
N LEU A 47 9.31 29.43 5.12
CA LEU A 47 10.62 28.80 5.21
C LEU A 47 11.48 29.33 4.05
N VAL A 48 12.55 30.06 4.35
CA VAL A 48 13.31 30.81 3.35
C VAL A 48 14.82 30.59 3.49
N VAL A 49 15.54 30.82 2.40
CA VAL A 49 17.00 30.93 2.42
C VAL A 49 17.39 32.21 3.15
N GLY A 50 18.33 32.12 4.07
CA GLY A 50 18.89 33.27 4.77
C GLY A 50 20.42 33.27 4.73
N LYS A 51 21.03 34.45 4.82
CA LYS A 51 22.49 34.63 4.88
C LYS A 51 22.92 35.18 6.23
N VAL A 52 23.85 34.50 6.88
CA VAL A 52 24.32 34.90 8.22
C VAL A 52 25.23 36.12 8.10
N LEU A 53 24.79 37.27 8.60
CA LEU A 53 25.54 38.54 8.56
C LEU A 53 26.44 38.72 9.78
N THR A 54 25.94 38.34 10.96
CA THR A 54 26.70 38.39 12.21
C THR A 54 26.42 37.16 13.06
N ARG A 55 27.38 36.81 13.91
CA ARG A 55 27.31 35.69 14.85
C ARG A 55 28.01 36.08 16.14
N GLU A 56 27.25 36.23 17.22
CA GLU A 56 27.75 36.51 18.56
C GLU A 56 27.55 35.28 19.45
N ALA A 57 28.64 34.55 19.69
CA ALA A 57 28.62 33.39 20.56
C ALA A 57 28.77 33.81 22.03
N LYS A 58 27.87 33.34 22.89
CA LYS A 58 27.90 33.60 24.33
C LYS A 58 27.58 32.33 25.12
N GLU A 59 28.42 32.04 26.10
CA GLU A 59 28.17 30.98 27.06
C GLU A 59 27.02 31.37 28.00
N GLN A 60 26.02 30.50 28.08
CA GLN A 60 24.82 30.72 28.88
C GLN A 60 24.96 30.05 30.25
N SER A 61 24.10 30.42 31.20
CA SER A 61 24.13 29.89 32.57
C SER A 61 23.97 28.36 32.68
N ASN A 62 23.54 27.70 31.60
CA ASN A 62 23.43 26.24 31.49
C ASN A 62 24.69 25.57 30.91
N GLY A 63 25.78 26.30 30.71
CA GLY A 63 27.05 25.81 30.17
C GLY A 63 27.06 25.57 28.65
N LYS A 64 25.96 25.88 27.94
CA LYS A 64 25.90 25.78 26.48
C LYS A 64 26.32 27.11 25.86
N VAL A 65 27.12 27.04 24.79
CA VAL A 65 27.42 28.20 23.95
C VAL A 65 26.25 28.39 22.98
N ILE A 66 25.61 29.55 23.03
CA ILE A 66 24.49 29.89 22.15
C ILE A 66 24.92 31.06 21.27
N ASN A 67 24.57 31.00 19.99
CA ASN A 67 24.86 32.04 19.01
C ASN A 67 23.63 32.93 18.83
N TYR A 68 23.81 34.23 18.97
CA TYR A 68 22.86 35.22 18.48
C TYR A 68 23.32 35.71 17.10
N CYS A 69 22.45 35.60 16.11
CA CYS A 69 22.76 35.89 14.73
C CYS A 69 21.87 36.99 14.18
N ARG A 70 22.44 37.86 13.34
CA ARG A 70 21.67 38.66 12.38
C ARG A 70 21.69 37.95 11.04
N VAL A 71 20.51 37.58 10.56
CA VAL A 71 20.34 36.82 9.31
C VAL A 71 19.57 37.67 8.32
N ASP A 72 20.14 37.88 7.14
CA ASP A 72 19.44 38.44 5.98
C ASP A 72 18.50 37.36 5.45
N VAL A 73 17.20 37.57 5.51
CA VAL A 73 16.16 36.67 4.99
C VAL A 73 15.43 37.28 3.79
N GLY A 74 16.10 38.21 3.11
CA GLY A 74 15.62 38.88 1.91
C GLY A 74 14.79 40.13 2.17
N PRO A 75 14.67 41.03 1.18
CA PRO A 75 14.04 42.34 1.34
C PRO A 75 12.58 42.31 1.80
N GLN A 76 11.86 41.25 1.44
CA GLN A 76 10.45 41.07 1.77
C GLN A 76 10.23 40.67 3.23
N HIS A 77 11.21 39.98 3.84
CA HIS A 77 11.10 39.43 5.18
C HIS A 77 11.99 40.14 6.20
N ASN A 78 13.00 40.91 5.79
CA ASN A 78 13.86 41.65 6.71
C ASN A 78 13.12 42.79 7.41
N ASP A 79 13.49 43.04 8.66
CA ASP A 79 13.15 44.30 9.32
C ASP A 79 14.04 45.41 8.74
N ALA A 80 13.48 46.59 8.51
CA ALA A 80 14.26 47.74 8.06
C ALA A 80 15.26 48.20 9.15
N PRO A 81 16.39 48.83 8.79
CA PRO A 81 17.33 49.36 9.77
C PRO A 81 16.64 50.23 10.84
N GLY A 82 16.94 49.96 12.11
CA GLY A 82 16.34 50.62 13.27
C GLY A 82 14.93 50.15 13.64
N THR A 83 14.36 49.17 12.93
CA THR A 83 13.01 48.62 13.19
C THR A 83 13.07 47.14 13.61
N GLY A 84 11.92 46.51 13.80
CA GLY A 84 11.84 45.10 14.19
C GLY A 84 11.70 44.86 15.70
N LYS A 85 11.60 43.58 16.08
CA LYS A 85 11.41 43.18 17.50
C LYS A 85 12.65 43.40 18.35
N GLU A 86 13.82 43.33 17.72
CA GLU A 86 15.09 43.71 18.31
C GLU A 86 15.89 44.52 17.27
N PRO A 87 15.87 45.86 17.33
CA PRO A 87 16.42 46.72 16.28
C PRO A 87 17.91 46.47 15.97
N SER A 88 18.26 46.65 14.69
CA SER A 88 19.61 46.53 14.14
C SER A 88 19.81 47.56 13.04
N GLU A 89 21.05 48.00 12.81
CA GLU A 89 21.41 48.83 11.65
C GLU A 89 21.49 48.00 10.35
N LEU A 90 21.50 46.67 10.45
CA LEU A 90 21.50 45.74 9.32
C LEU A 90 20.06 45.34 8.96
N PRO A 91 19.67 45.36 7.66
CA PRO A 91 18.38 44.83 7.23
C PRO A 91 18.37 43.31 7.43
N SER A 92 17.81 42.84 8.55
CA SER A 92 17.98 41.46 9.02
C SER A 92 16.94 41.08 10.07
N ARG A 93 16.80 39.77 10.34
CA ARG A 93 16.10 39.22 11.51
C ARG A 93 17.11 38.81 12.58
N GLY A 94 16.75 39.01 13.86
CA GLY A 94 17.52 38.46 14.99
C GLY A 94 17.11 37.02 15.26
N ILE A 95 18.04 36.07 15.19
CA ILE A 95 17.75 34.64 15.36
C ILE A 95 18.76 34.01 16.30
N VAL A 96 18.27 33.22 17.26
CA VAL A 96 19.11 32.50 18.22
C VAL A 96 19.29 31.06 17.75
N CYS A 97 20.54 30.62 17.59
CA CYS A 97 20.90 29.29 17.10
C CYS A 97 21.91 28.60 18.03
N GLY A 98 21.63 27.33 18.35
CA GLY A 98 22.51 26.50 19.18
C GLY A 98 23.53 25.68 18.41
N ALA A 99 23.45 25.64 17.08
CA ALA A 99 24.37 24.86 16.25
C ALA A 99 25.73 25.58 16.07
N HIS A 100 26.75 24.84 15.68
CA HIS A 100 28.12 25.36 15.53
C HIS A 100 28.76 25.03 14.17
N ASN A 101 28.02 24.40 13.26
CA ASN A 101 28.49 23.95 11.95
C ASN A 101 28.36 25.01 10.84
N PHE A 102 28.25 26.30 11.20
CA PHE A 102 28.07 27.40 10.25
C PHE A 102 28.85 28.64 10.69
N GLU A 103 29.19 29.49 9.72
CA GLU A 103 29.97 30.72 9.89
C GLU A 103 29.27 31.95 9.30
N VAL A 104 29.83 33.14 9.60
CA VAL A 104 29.37 34.39 8.97
C VAL A 104 29.65 34.34 7.47
N GLY A 105 28.61 34.62 6.68
CA GLY A 105 28.64 34.53 5.23
C GLY A 105 27.90 33.32 4.67
N ASP A 106 27.66 32.28 5.48
CA ASP A 106 26.97 31.06 5.05
C ASP A 106 25.50 31.33 4.73
N SER A 107 25.01 30.65 3.68
CA SER A 107 23.58 30.51 3.39
C SER A 107 22.99 29.36 4.19
N VAL A 108 21.88 29.60 4.86
CA VAL A 108 21.20 28.68 5.78
C VAL A 108 19.70 28.67 5.53
N VAL A 109 18.99 27.68 6.06
CA VAL A 109 17.53 27.59 5.97
C VAL A 109 16.88 28.17 7.22
N VAL A 110 15.98 29.13 7.05
CA VAL A 110 15.35 29.88 8.14
C VAL A 110 13.84 29.71 8.11
N SER A 111 13.26 29.25 9.23
CA SER A 111 11.82 29.25 9.44
C SER A 111 11.41 30.50 10.21
N LEU A 112 10.55 31.30 9.60
CA LEU A 112 10.08 32.58 10.15
C LEU A 112 8.73 32.42 10.87
N PRO A 113 8.34 33.38 11.74
CA PRO A 113 7.05 33.33 12.40
C PRO A 113 5.88 33.18 11.43
N GLY A 114 4.96 32.27 11.74
CA GLY A 114 3.86 31.88 10.86
C GLY A 114 4.11 30.57 10.10
N ALA A 115 5.34 30.06 10.11
CA ALA A 115 5.62 28.72 9.59
C ALA A 115 5.19 27.64 10.60
N VAL A 116 4.85 26.46 10.09
CA VAL A 116 4.55 25.26 10.89
C VAL A 116 5.45 24.14 10.40
N LEU A 117 6.30 23.65 11.30
CA LEU A 117 7.22 22.53 11.07
C LEU A 117 6.55 21.18 11.45
N PRO A 118 7.11 20.02 11.04
CA PRO A 118 6.62 18.70 11.41
C PRO A 118 6.30 18.56 12.90
N GLY A 119 5.20 17.86 13.20
CA GLY A 119 4.70 17.71 14.57
C GLY A 119 3.90 18.90 15.08
N ASP A 120 3.28 19.67 14.17
CA ASP A 120 2.47 20.87 14.46
C ASP A 120 3.26 21.96 15.23
N PHE A 121 4.56 22.07 14.96
CA PHE A 121 5.42 23.02 15.65
C PHE A 121 5.36 24.40 15.00
N ALA A 122 4.46 25.24 15.49
CA ALA A 122 4.27 26.61 15.01
C ALA A 122 5.42 27.54 15.43
N ILE A 123 6.05 28.20 14.45
CA ILE A 123 7.11 29.18 14.69
C ILE A 123 6.51 30.52 15.10
N ALA A 124 7.00 31.02 16.23
CA ALA A 124 6.67 32.32 16.77
C ALA A 124 7.92 33.00 17.32
N ALA A 125 7.88 34.33 17.38
CA ALA A 125 8.96 35.10 17.98
C ALA A 125 8.95 34.97 19.50
N ARG A 126 10.13 34.67 20.08
CA ARG A 126 10.27 34.47 21.52
C ARG A 126 11.54 35.13 22.05
N LYS A 127 11.48 35.63 23.27
CA LYS A 127 12.69 36.05 24.00
C LYS A 127 13.38 34.83 24.59
N THR A 128 14.64 34.63 24.24
CA THR A 128 15.47 33.55 24.75
C THR A 128 16.91 34.00 24.85
N TYR A 129 17.61 33.57 25.89
CA TYR A 129 19.05 33.84 26.07
C TYR A 129 19.46 35.32 25.99
N GLY A 130 18.56 36.24 26.38
CA GLY A 130 18.79 37.68 26.41
C GLY A 130 18.42 38.42 25.12
N HIS A 131 18.04 37.71 24.06
CA HIS A 131 17.67 38.27 22.77
C HIS A 131 16.26 37.83 22.34
N THR A 132 15.67 38.52 21.39
CA THR A 132 14.42 38.13 20.72
C THR A 132 14.76 37.34 19.47
N SER A 133 14.46 36.04 19.48
CA SER A 133 14.59 35.18 18.30
C SER A 133 13.31 35.27 17.48
N ASP A 134 13.41 35.85 16.30
CA ASP A 134 12.30 36.10 15.37
C ASP A 134 12.29 35.06 14.24
N GLY A 135 12.26 33.79 14.64
CA GLY A 135 12.41 32.63 13.78
C GLY A 135 13.42 31.63 14.36
N MET A 136 13.80 30.65 13.53
CA MET A 136 14.83 29.65 13.82
C MET A 136 15.60 29.26 12.56
N ILE A 137 16.89 28.97 12.72
CA ILE A 137 17.68 28.33 11.65
C ILE A 137 17.48 26.82 11.79
N CYS A 138 17.13 26.15 10.70
CA CYS A 138 16.59 24.79 10.73
C CYS A 138 17.65 23.73 10.41
N SER A 139 17.55 22.60 11.10
CA SER A 139 18.24 21.34 10.78
C SER A 139 17.41 20.45 9.86
N ALA A 140 18.04 19.48 9.20
CA ALA A 140 17.35 18.49 8.38
C ALA A 140 16.31 17.70 9.19
N ARG A 141 16.62 17.40 10.45
CA ARG A 141 15.70 16.73 11.37
C ARG A 141 14.47 17.55 11.73
N GLU A 142 14.64 18.85 11.99
CA GLU A 142 13.51 19.72 12.32
C GLU A 142 12.56 19.90 11.13
N LEU A 143 13.05 19.79 9.89
CA LEU A 143 12.23 19.84 8.68
C LEU A 143 11.71 18.46 8.24
N GLY A 144 12.08 17.38 8.92
CA GLY A 144 11.67 16.02 8.58
C GLY A 144 12.35 15.43 7.34
N ILE A 145 13.49 16.00 6.92
CA ILE A 145 14.25 15.56 5.73
C ILE A 145 15.20 14.40 6.08
N GLY A 146 15.67 14.31 7.33
CA GLY A 146 16.61 13.26 7.75
C GLY A 146 16.85 13.21 9.26
N GLU A 147 17.66 12.25 9.71
CA GLU A 147 17.96 12.02 11.14
C GLU A 147 19.18 12.80 11.66
N ASP A 148 19.88 13.52 10.78
CA ASP A 148 21.05 14.30 11.18
C ASP A 148 20.65 15.43 12.13
N HIS A 149 21.26 15.39 13.31
CA HIS A 149 21.08 16.35 14.40
C HIS A 149 22.41 16.99 14.82
N SER A 150 23.47 16.79 14.04
CA SER A 150 24.80 17.34 14.30
C SER A 150 24.87 18.85 14.10
N GLY A 151 23.93 19.43 13.34
CA GLY A 151 23.89 20.86 13.06
C GLY A 151 22.66 21.32 12.26
N ILE A 152 22.71 22.57 11.80
CA ILE A 152 21.71 23.17 10.90
C ILE A 152 22.03 22.87 9.43
N ILE A 153 21.07 23.12 8.54
CA ILE A 153 21.30 23.08 7.10
C ILE A 153 22.13 24.30 6.68
N VAL A 154 23.37 24.03 6.28
CA VAL A 154 24.21 24.97 5.51
C VAL A 154 23.98 24.64 4.03
N LEU A 155 23.42 25.61 3.30
CA LEU A 155 22.77 25.34 2.02
C LEU A 155 23.75 24.89 0.92
N ASP A 156 24.95 25.47 0.89
CA ASP A 156 26.06 25.03 0.01
C ASP A 156 26.35 23.54 0.20
N GLN A 157 26.64 23.15 1.45
CA GLN A 157 26.99 21.78 1.80
C GLN A 157 25.83 20.82 1.52
N TRP A 158 24.59 21.29 1.76
CA TRP A 158 23.40 20.53 1.44
C TRP A 158 23.29 20.31 -0.07
N LEU A 159 23.41 21.36 -0.89
CA LEU A 159 23.31 21.26 -2.36
C LEU A 159 24.39 20.35 -2.94
N ALA A 160 25.64 20.51 -2.48
CA ALA A 160 26.74 19.63 -2.86
C ALA A 160 26.45 18.15 -2.50
N ALA A 161 25.93 17.89 -1.30
CA ALA A 161 25.54 16.55 -0.87
C ALA A 161 24.32 15.98 -1.62
N HIS A 162 23.57 16.81 -2.35
CA HIS A 162 22.40 16.43 -3.14
C HIS A 162 22.65 16.55 -4.65
N GLY A 163 23.92 16.63 -5.09
CA GLY A 163 24.29 16.56 -6.51
C GLY A 163 24.25 17.89 -7.27
N HIS A 164 24.06 19.00 -6.55
CA HIS A 164 24.01 20.36 -7.07
C HIS A 164 25.30 21.14 -6.76
N ASP A 165 26.45 20.45 -6.79
CA ASP A 165 27.75 21.06 -6.50
C ASP A 165 28.11 22.11 -7.56
N GLY A 166 28.49 23.31 -7.12
CA GLY A 166 28.84 24.44 -7.98
C GLY A 166 27.66 25.22 -8.55
N GLU A 167 26.41 24.93 -8.17
CA GLU A 167 25.27 25.78 -8.50
C GLU A 167 25.30 27.11 -7.75
N GLU A 168 24.75 28.15 -8.36
CA GLU A 168 24.68 29.48 -7.74
C GLU A 168 23.68 29.44 -6.57
N LEU A 169 24.15 29.82 -5.37
CA LEU A 169 23.31 29.82 -4.18
C LEU A 169 22.11 30.77 -4.36
N PRO A 170 20.89 30.33 -4.02
CA PRO A 170 19.73 31.20 -4.07
C PRO A 170 19.90 32.46 -3.21
N GLU A 171 19.37 33.57 -3.69
CA GLU A 171 19.39 34.85 -2.97
C GLU A 171 18.60 34.76 -1.64
N PRO A 172 18.99 35.51 -0.59
CA PRO A 172 18.23 35.57 0.65
C PRO A 172 16.76 35.93 0.42
N GLY A 173 15.87 35.21 1.09
CA GLY A 173 14.42 35.32 0.96
C GLY A 173 13.79 34.44 -0.11
N THR A 174 14.58 33.68 -0.87
CA THR A 174 14.06 32.63 -1.75
C THR A 174 13.34 31.57 -0.91
N ASP A 175 12.19 31.09 -1.39
CA ASP A 175 11.43 30.02 -0.73
C ASP A 175 12.27 28.72 -0.71
N ALA A 176 12.51 28.20 0.49
CA ALA A 176 13.31 27.00 0.69
C ALA A 176 12.46 25.72 0.64
N ILE A 177 11.13 25.82 0.66
CA ILE A 177 10.24 24.65 0.55
C ILE A 177 10.45 23.88 -0.75
N PRO A 178 10.34 24.49 -1.96
CA PRO A 178 10.57 23.78 -3.21
C PRO A 178 12.03 23.37 -3.37
N LEU A 179 12.97 24.17 -2.85
CA LEU A 179 14.40 23.89 -2.89
C LEU A 179 14.77 22.60 -2.13
N LEU A 180 14.05 22.31 -1.05
CA LEU A 180 14.29 21.17 -0.19
C LEU A 180 13.32 20.01 -0.44
N GLY A 181 12.49 20.09 -1.48
CA GLY A 181 11.47 19.07 -1.79
C GLY A 181 10.38 18.94 -0.71
N LEU A 182 10.17 19.97 0.11
CA LEU A 182 9.27 19.93 1.27
C LEU A 182 7.81 20.30 0.94
N GLY A 183 7.55 20.78 -0.28
CA GLY A 183 6.33 21.47 -0.69
C GLY A 183 5.28 20.62 -1.40
N GLU A 184 5.56 19.35 -1.63
CA GLU A 184 4.68 18.53 -2.46
C GLU A 184 3.57 17.90 -1.63
N GLU A 185 2.33 18.13 -2.08
CA GLU A 185 1.21 17.31 -1.65
C GLU A 185 1.37 15.92 -2.24
N VAL A 186 1.20 14.90 -1.40
CA VAL A 186 1.23 13.50 -1.86
C VAL A 186 -0.17 12.93 -1.75
N LEU A 187 -0.65 12.33 -2.83
CA LEU A 187 -1.95 11.68 -2.86
C LEU A 187 -1.82 10.23 -2.38
N GLU A 188 -2.53 9.85 -1.32
CA GLU A 188 -2.73 8.45 -0.95
C GLU A 188 -4.02 7.94 -1.62
N ILE A 189 -3.92 6.85 -2.38
CA ILE A 189 -5.07 6.25 -3.10
C ILE A 189 -5.42 4.88 -2.54
N ASN A 190 -6.71 4.56 -2.45
CA ASN A 190 -7.18 3.24 -2.06
C ASN A 190 -7.23 2.32 -3.27
N ILE A 191 -6.49 1.20 -3.21
CA ILE A 191 -6.45 0.20 -4.29
C ILE A 191 -7.26 -1.03 -3.91
N THR A 192 -8.27 -1.34 -4.72
CA THR A 192 -9.05 -2.56 -4.59
C THR A 192 -8.22 -3.80 -4.96
N PRO A 193 -8.48 -4.99 -4.37
CA PRO A 193 -7.64 -6.17 -4.56
C PRO A 193 -7.51 -6.69 -6.00
N ASP A 194 -8.48 -6.38 -6.87
CA ASP A 194 -8.48 -6.71 -8.31
C ASP A 194 -7.47 -5.88 -9.13
N ARG A 195 -7.01 -4.74 -8.60
CA ARG A 195 -6.10 -3.80 -9.28
C ARG A 195 -4.68 -3.86 -8.73
N GLY A 196 -4.15 -5.07 -8.51
CA GLY A 196 -2.80 -5.29 -8.00
C GLY A 196 -1.72 -4.49 -8.75
N TYR A 197 -1.84 -4.36 -10.07
CA TYR A 197 -0.93 -3.57 -10.90
C TYR A 197 -0.85 -2.08 -10.52
N CYS A 198 -1.89 -1.52 -9.88
CA CYS A 198 -1.92 -0.13 -9.40
C CYS A 198 -1.19 0.07 -8.05
N PHE A 199 -0.60 -0.97 -7.45
CA PHE A 199 0.39 -0.81 -6.37
C PHE A 199 1.78 -0.35 -6.90
N SER A 200 1.81 0.38 -8.01
CA SER A 200 3.03 0.88 -8.64
C SER A 200 2.78 2.19 -9.37
N MET A 201 3.82 3.02 -9.50
CA MET A 201 3.74 4.24 -10.29
C MET A 201 3.43 3.92 -11.76
N ARG A 202 4.00 2.84 -12.32
CA ARG A 202 3.65 2.29 -13.63
C ARG A 202 2.14 2.07 -13.81
N GLY A 203 1.49 1.41 -12.84
CA GLY A 203 0.06 1.13 -12.91
C GLY A 203 -0.80 2.38 -12.76
N VAL A 204 -0.44 3.27 -11.82
CA VAL A 204 -1.16 4.52 -11.58
C VAL A 204 -1.03 5.46 -12.79
N ALA A 205 0.16 5.61 -13.37
CA ALA A 205 0.40 6.41 -14.57
C ALA A 205 -0.42 5.91 -15.77
N ARG A 206 -0.54 4.58 -15.92
CA ARG A 206 -1.39 3.98 -16.95
C ARG A 206 -2.87 4.31 -16.73
N GLU A 207 -3.39 4.17 -15.52
CA GLU A 207 -4.78 4.53 -15.22
C GLU A 207 -5.04 6.04 -15.34
N TYR A 208 -4.08 6.87 -14.96
CA TYR A 208 -4.14 8.32 -15.18
C TYR A 208 -4.26 8.66 -16.68
N SER A 209 -3.47 7.98 -17.53
CA SER A 209 -3.59 8.09 -18.98
C SER A 209 -4.95 7.66 -19.49
N HIS A 210 -5.51 6.55 -18.99
CA HIS A 210 -6.88 6.13 -19.33
C HIS A 210 -7.92 7.18 -18.95
N SER A 211 -7.76 7.85 -17.81
CA SER A 211 -8.72 8.86 -17.35
C SER A 211 -8.63 10.18 -18.12
N THR A 212 -7.43 10.61 -18.49
CA THR A 212 -7.17 11.98 -18.95
C THR A 212 -6.85 12.07 -20.44
N GLY A 213 -6.49 10.94 -21.07
CA GLY A 213 -5.92 10.88 -22.40
C GLY A 213 -4.45 11.33 -22.46
N ALA A 214 -3.77 11.51 -21.32
CA ALA A 214 -2.35 11.82 -21.27
C ALA A 214 -1.53 10.73 -21.96
N VAL A 215 -0.42 11.11 -22.60
CA VAL A 215 0.52 10.12 -23.15
C VAL A 215 1.17 9.38 -22.00
N PHE A 216 1.16 8.05 -22.08
CA PHE A 216 1.83 7.16 -21.13
C PHE A 216 3.01 6.49 -21.81
N THR A 217 4.18 6.56 -21.17
CA THR A 217 5.36 5.78 -21.53
C THR A 217 5.52 4.67 -20.52
N ASP A 218 5.46 3.40 -20.96
CA ASP A 218 5.62 2.28 -20.04
C ASP A 218 7.06 2.18 -19.55
N PRO A 219 7.36 2.44 -18.26
CA PRO A 219 8.72 2.31 -17.74
C PRO A 219 9.25 0.87 -17.77
N ALA A 220 8.37 -0.12 -17.95
CA ALA A 220 8.75 -1.51 -18.12
C ALA A 220 8.87 -1.96 -19.58
N ASP A 221 8.91 -1.04 -20.56
CA ASP A 221 9.25 -1.39 -21.94
C ASP A 221 10.75 -1.71 -22.05
N GLY A 222 11.09 -2.98 -21.77
CA GLY A 222 12.45 -3.51 -21.86
C GLY A 222 13.09 -3.43 -23.26
N THR A 223 12.32 -3.07 -24.30
CA THR A 223 12.84 -2.87 -25.66
C THR A 223 13.21 -1.42 -25.96
N ASN A 224 12.85 -0.48 -25.06
CA ASN A 224 13.14 0.94 -25.22
C ASN A 224 14.63 1.24 -24.89
N PRO A 225 15.45 1.62 -25.87
CA PRO A 225 16.88 1.89 -25.66
C PRO A 225 17.14 3.16 -24.84
N GLY A 226 16.15 4.05 -24.69
CA GLY A 226 16.25 5.23 -23.82
C GLY A 226 16.09 4.88 -22.34
N LEU A 227 15.32 3.83 -22.02
CA LEU A 227 15.12 3.34 -20.65
C LEU A 227 16.15 2.28 -20.26
N TYR A 228 16.51 1.41 -21.22
CA TYR A 228 17.44 0.31 -21.05
C TYR A 228 18.56 0.40 -22.10
N PRO A 229 19.55 1.30 -21.92
CA PRO A 229 20.58 1.55 -22.92
C PRO A 229 21.48 0.34 -23.20
N HIS A 230 21.57 -0.59 -22.24
CA HIS A 230 22.30 -1.85 -22.38
C HIS A 230 21.38 -3.04 -22.68
N GLY A 231 20.08 -2.81 -22.83
CA GLY A 231 19.05 -3.84 -22.99
C GLY A 231 18.84 -4.68 -21.74
N VAL A 232 17.83 -5.56 -21.80
CA VAL A 232 17.59 -6.57 -20.76
C VAL A 232 18.50 -7.77 -20.98
N ALA A 233 19.28 -8.12 -19.96
CA ALA A 233 20.22 -9.24 -20.01
C ALA A 233 19.51 -10.55 -20.39
N GLN A 234 20.13 -11.30 -21.29
CA GLN A 234 19.58 -12.56 -21.78
C GLN A 234 19.84 -13.69 -20.78
N ALA A 235 18.89 -14.62 -20.71
CA ALA A 235 19.07 -15.85 -19.97
C ALA A 235 20.08 -16.78 -20.68
N GLY A 236 20.98 -17.41 -19.93
CA GLY A 236 22.00 -18.28 -20.53
C GLY A 236 22.79 -19.13 -19.54
N GLU A 237 23.69 -19.95 -20.08
CA GLU A 237 24.63 -20.73 -19.27
C GLU A 237 25.62 -19.82 -18.53
N GLY A 238 25.91 -20.14 -17.26
CA GLY A 238 26.84 -19.37 -16.43
C GLY A 238 26.20 -18.33 -15.50
N GLY A 239 24.86 -18.18 -15.53
CA GLY A 239 24.12 -17.45 -14.50
C GLY A 239 24.16 -18.13 -13.13
N PHE A 240 23.74 -17.43 -12.08
CA PHE A 240 23.64 -18.01 -10.73
C PHE A 240 22.60 -19.15 -10.72
N ALA A 241 22.96 -20.35 -10.28
CA ALA A 241 22.09 -21.51 -10.40
C ALA A 241 20.81 -21.36 -9.54
N VAL A 242 19.65 -21.58 -10.15
CA VAL A 242 18.33 -21.53 -9.52
C VAL A 242 17.52 -22.74 -9.94
N GLU A 243 16.82 -23.35 -8.98
CA GLU A 243 15.87 -24.43 -9.22
C GLU A 243 14.50 -24.11 -8.62
N ILE A 244 13.45 -24.31 -9.42
CA ILE A 244 12.07 -24.36 -8.94
C ILE A 244 11.63 -25.81 -9.07
N PRO A 245 11.67 -26.66 -8.04
CA PRO A 245 11.13 -28.03 -8.13
C PRO A 245 9.63 -28.04 -8.42
N ALA A 246 9.08 -29.22 -8.76
CA ALA A 246 7.63 -29.38 -8.82
C ALA A 246 7.04 -29.19 -7.42
N ASP A 247 6.01 -28.35 -7.29
CA ASP A 247 5.37 -28.08 -6.00
C ASP A 247 4.63 -29.34 -5.50
N PRO A 248 5.01 -29.94 -4.35
CA PRO A 248 4.35 -31.13 -3.83
C PRO A 248 2.97 -30.82 -3.21
N ARG A 249 2.69 -29.56 -2.89
CA ARG A 249 1.45 -29.11 -2.23
C ARG A 249 0.90 -27.84 -2.89
N PRO A 250 0.54 -27.88 -4.18
CA PRO A 250 -0.01 -26.73 -4.87
C PRO A 250 -1.38 -26.36 -4.30
N ILE A 251 -1.59 -25.09 -4.01
CA ILE A 251 -2.86 -24.60 -3.45
C ILE A 251 -3.85 -24.45 -4.60
N HIS A 252 -4.99 -25.14 -4.52
CA HIS A 252 -5.97 -25.21 -5.62
C HIS A 252 -5.37 -25.65 -6.97
N GLY A 253 -4.33 -26.48 -6.95
CA GLY A 253 -3.63 -26.96 -8.15
C GLY A 253 -2.71 -25.92 -8.79
N ARG A 254 -2.50 -24.75 -8.17
CA ARG A 254 -1.57 -23.72 -8.63
C ARG A 254 -0.20 -23.91 -7.98
N PRO A 255 0.90 -24.01 -8.76
CA PRO A 255 2.24 -24.09 -8.19
C PRO A 255 2.57 -22.78 -7.46
N GLY A 256 3.29 -22.89 -6.34
CA GLY A 256 3.61 -21.73 -5.52
C GLY A 256 4.51 -20.67 -6.19
N ALA A 257 5.36 -21.09 -7.12
CA ALA A 257 6.23 -20.22 -7.92
C ALA A 257 6.36 -20.79 -9.34
N ASP A 258 6.37 -19.91 -10.33
CA ASP A 258 6.50 -20.26 -11.74
C ASP A 258 7.57 -19.43 -12.46
N ARG A 259 8.08 -18.34 -11.85
CA ARG A 259 9.21 -17.58 -12.39
C ARG A 259 10.20 -17.15 -11.32
N TYR A 260 11.49 -17.28 -11.62
CA TYR A 260 12.56 -16.72 -10.80
C TYR A 260 13.71 -16.22 -11.67
N VAL A 261 14.00 -14.93 -11.54
CA VAL A 261 15.12 -14.24 -12.17
C VAL A 261 16.19 -13.93 -11.13
N ALA A 262 17.44 -14.25 -11.45
CA ALA A 262 18.61 -13.92 -10.64
C ALA A 262 19.64 -13.14 -11.45
N ARG A 263 20.12 -12.02 -10.89
CA ARG A 263 21.19 -11.19 -11.45
C ARG A 263 22.26 -10.90 -10.42
N VAL A 264 23.51 -10.94 -10.84
CA VAL A 264 24.65 -10.63 -9.97
C VAL A 264 25.25 -9.29 -10.35
N VAL A 265 25.53 -8.45 -9.36
CA VAL A 265 26.35 -7.23 -9.48
C VAL A 265 27.52 -7.35 -8.53
N ARG A 266 28.74 -7.15 -9.02
CA ARG A 266 29.98 -7.34 -8.27
C ARG A 266 30.71 -6.03 -8.03
N GLY A 267 31.37 -5.93 -6.89
CA GLY A 267 32.22 -4.80 -6.54
C GLY A 267 31.47 -3.47 -6.40
N ILE A 268 30.22 -3.49 -5.92
CA ILE A 268 29.54 -2.26 -5.50
C ILE A 268 30.25 -1.67 -4.28
N ASP A 269 30.26 -0.34 -4.16
CA ASP A 269 30.69 0.36 -2.96
C ASP A 269 29.58 0.31 -1.90
N PRO A 270 29.75 -0.41 -0.78
CA PRO A 270 28.74 -0.49 0.28
C PRO A 270 28.50 0.85 0.99
N ALA A 271 29.43 1.81 0.84
CA ALA A 271 29.29 3.16 1.40
C ALA A 271 28.64 4.15 0.43
N ALA A 272 28.35 3.75 -0.81
CA ALA A 272 27.70 4.62 -1.78
C ALA A 272 26.30 5.02 -1.29
N PRO A 273 25.99 6.33 -1.22
CA PRO A 273 24.66 6.78 -0.84
C PRO A 273 23.68 6.59 -1.99
N SER A 274 22.42 6.29 -1.64
CA SER A 274 21.31 6.39 -2.59
C SER A 274 21.19 7.83 -3.11
N PRO A 275 20.94 8.05 -4.41
CA PRO A 275 20.86 9.40 -4.97
C PRO A 275 19.67 10.18 -4.36
N ALA A 276 19.78 11.51 -4.32
CA ALA A 276 18.81 12.39 -3.67
C ALA A 276 17.36 12.14 -4.13
N TRP A 277 17.15 12.14 -5.45
CA TRP A 277 15.84 11.91 -6.06
C TRP A 277 15.19 10.59 -5.62
N MET A 278 15.98 9.53 -5.41
CA MET A 278 15.47 8.22 -4.99
C MET A 278 15.07 8.23 -3.52
N ARG A 279 15.89 8.85 -2.66
CA ARG A 279 15.59 8.99 -1.22
C ARG A 279 14.34 9.81 -0.99
N GLU A 280 14.17 10.90 -1.74
CA GLU A 280 12.99 11.76 -1.71
C GLU A 280 11.73 10.99 -2.11
N ARG A 281 11.78 10.24 -3.23
CA ARG A 281 10.67 9.40 -3.68
C ARG A 281 10.28 8.31 -2.69
N LEU A 282 11.27 7.61 -2.13
CA LEU A 282 11.02 6.60 -1.11
C LEU A 282 10.33 7.22 0.11
N THR A 283 10.83 8.36 0.57
CA THR A 283 10.29 9.08 1.73
C THR A 283 8.87 9.57 1.47
N ALA A 284 8.62 10.18 0.29
CA ALA A 284 7.29 10.60 -0.14
C ALA A 284 6.33 9.41 -0.29
N ALA A 285 6.85 8.23 -0.63
CA ALA A 285 6.10 6.98 -0.66
C ALA A 285 5.95 6.29 0.73
N GLY A 286 6.37 6.96 1.82
CA GLY A 286 6.25 6.45 3.18
C GLY A 286 7.31 5.40 3.56
N MET A 287 8.39 5.28 2.80
CA MET A 287 9.50 4.36 3.05
C MET A 287 10.76 5.12 3.47
N ARG A 288 11.39 4.65 4.54
CA ARG A 288 12.68 5.20 4.99
C ARG A 288 13.82 4.63 4.13
N PRO A 289 14.69 5.47 3.55
CA PRO A 289 15.93 5.00 2.91
C PRO A 289 16.87 4.31 3.90
N ILE A 290 17.55 3.24 3.48
CA ILE A 290 18.38 2.38 4.32
C ILE A 290 19.81 2.28 3.77
N SER A 291 19.96 1.73 2.57
CA SER A 291 21.23 1.54 1.87
C SER A 291 20.96 1.44 0.38
N LEU A 292 21.95 1.72 -0.48
CA LEU A 292 21.74 1.74 -1.93
C LEU A 292 21.07 0.46 -2.46
N ALA A 293 21.52 -0.73 -2.02
CA ALA A 293 20.95 -2.01 -2.46
C ALA A 293 19.49 -2.20 -2.04
N VAL A 294 19.14 -1.80 -0.81
CA VAL A 294 17.77 -1.91 -0.29
C VAL A 294 16.87 -0.83 -0.91
N ASP A 295 17.40 0.37 -1.10
CA ASP A 295 16.67 1.50 -1.66
C ASP A 295 16.36 1.29 -3.13
N VAL A 296 17.28 0.69 -3.90
CA VAL A 296 17.04 0.31 -5.29
C VAL A 296 15.93 -0.74 -5.40
N THR A 297 15.94 -1.78 -4.57
CA THR A 297 14.89 -2.82 -4.62
C THR A 297 13.53 -2.24 -4.23
N ASN A 298 13.47 -1.39 -3.20
CA ASN A 298 12.26 -0.68 -2.80
C ASN A 298 11.77 0.29 -3.89
N TYR A 299 12.68 1.06 -4.47
CA TYR A 299 12.35 2.02 -5.53
C TYR A 299 11.76 1.31 -6.74
N VAL A 300 12.42 0.27 -7.26
CA VAL A 300 11.93 -0.46 -8.45
C VAL A 300 10.61 -1.17 -8.15
N MET A 301 10.40 -1.67 -6.92
CA MET A 301 9.10 -2.21 -6.51
C MET A 301 7.98 -1.16 -6.54
N LEU A 302 8.23 0.05 -6.06
CA LEU A 302 7.27 1.15 -6.09
C LEU A 302 7.06 1.68 -7.51
N ASP A 303 8.12 1.75 -8.32
CA ASP A 303 8.09 2.28 -9.69
C ASP A 303 7.36 1.33 -10.64
N LEU A 304 7.76 0.05 -10.66
CA LEU A 304 7.29 -0.94 -11.64
C LEU A 304 6.23 -1.91 -11.09
N GLY A 305 6.19 -2.12 -9.78
CA GLY A 305 5.26 -3.05 -9.13
C GLY A 305 5.80 -4.45 -8.84
N GLN A 306 7.06 -4.74 -9.18
CA GLN A 306 7.71 -6.02 -8.90
C GLN A 306 8.45 -5.96 -7.56
N PRO A 307 8.04 -6.71 -6.53
CA PRO A 307 8.89 -6.88 -5.35
C PRO A 307 10.21 -7.54 -5.73
N LEU A 308 11.32 -6.98 -5.24
CA LEU A 308 12.66 -7.53 -5.41
C LEU A 308 13.28 -7.80 -4.04
N HIS A 309 14.29 -8.65 -4.03
CA HIS A 309 15.16 -8.85 -2.88
C HIS A 309 16.62 -8.80 -3.31
N ALA A 310 17.50 -8.43 -2.39
CA ALA A 310 18.93 -8.39 -2.61
C ALA A 310 19.60 -9.23 -1.53
N PHE A 311 20.40 -10.21 -1.94
CA PHE A 311 21.21 -11.02 -1.04
C PHE A 311 22.67 -10.60 -1.12
N ASP A 312 23.38 -10.71 0.01
CA ASP A 312 24.83 -10.72 -0.01
C ASP A 312 25.32 -12.00 -0.69
N LEU A 313 25.94 -11.86 -1.87
CA LEU A 313 26.38 -12.98 -2.68
C LEU A 313 27.39 -13.87 -1.94
N ALA A 314 28.21 -13.30 -1.06
CA ALA A 314 29.21 -14.07 -0.30
C ALA A 314 28.57 -14.99 0.75
N LYS A 315 27.32 -14.73 1.14
CA LYS A 315 26.58 -15.49 2.16
C LYS A 315 25.64 -16.56 1.56
N VAL A 316 25.49 -16.60 0.24
CA VAL A 316 24.55 -17.49 -0.47
C VAL A 316 25.27 -18.65 -1.15
N HIS A 317 24.72 -19.86 -1.03
CA HIS A 317 25.25 -21.08 -1.65
C HIS A 317 24.34 -21.59 -2.76
N ALA A 318 24.85 -21.60 -3.99
CA ALA A 318 24.12 -22.13 -5.14
C ALA A 318 23.85 -23.65 -5.05
N PRO A 319 22.75 -24.15 -5.64
CA PRO A 319 21.68 -23.36 -6.25
C PRO A 319 20.74 -22.75 -5.21
N ILE A 320 20.09 -21.65 -5.57
CA ILE A 320 18.83 -21.24 -4.91
C ILE A 320 17.75 -22.24 -5.28
N VAL A 321 16.89 -22.60 -4.32
CA VAL A 321 15.78 -23.53 -4.49
C VAL A 321 14.51 -22.90 -3.93
N VAL A 322 13.49 -22.73 -4.78
CA VAL A 322 12.17 -22.23 -4.36
C VAL A 322 11.25 -23.41 -4.07
N ARG A 323 10.98 -23.69 -2.79
CA ARG A 323 10.23 -24.88 -2.36
C ARG A 323 9.24 -24.56 -1.25
N ARG A 324 8.34 -25.51 -0.95
CA ARG A 324 7.52 -25.46 0.28
C ARG A 324 8.40 -25.69 1.52
N ALA A 325 8.01 -25.10 2.64
CA ALA A 325 8.65 -25.35 3.92
C ALA A 325 8.44 -26.81 4.36
N GLU A 326 9.42 -27.35 5.06
CA GLU A 326 9.33 -28.65 5.72
C GLU A 326 8.61 -28.53 7.06
N GLU A 327 8.04 -29.64 7.54
CA GLU A 327 7.38 -29.65 8.84
C GLU A 327 8.40 -29.39 9.96
N GLY A 328 8.11 -28.40 10.81
CA GLY A 328 9.02 -27.97 11.88
C GLY A 328 10.18 -27.09 11.42
N GLU A 329 10.24 -26.69 10.15
CA GLU A 329 11.22 -25.74 9.66
C GLU A 329 10.99 -24.34 10.27
N SER A 330 12.06 -23.59 10.54
CA SER A 330 11.98 -22.25 11.12
C SER A 330 12.89 -21.28 10.39
N LEU A 331 12.51 -20.01 10.35
CA LEU A 331 13.29 -18.93 9.75
C LEU A 331 13.45 -17.76 10.73
N THR A 332 14.67 -17.25 10.86
CA THR A 332 14.96 -15.99 11.54
C THR A 332 14.90 -14.85 10.54
N PHE A 333 13.99 -13.91 10.80
CA PHE A 333 13.69 -12.79 9.92
C PHE A 333 14.60 -11.58 10.19
N LEU A 334 14.56 -10.58 9.31
CA LEU A 334 15.29 -9.31 9.44
C LEU A 334 14.92 -8.51 10.70
N ASP A 335 13.79 -8.81 11.33
CA ASP A 335 13.38 -8.25 12.63
C ASP A 335 13.95 -9.02 13.83
N GLU A 336 14.89 -9.95 13.58
CA GLU A 336 15.51 -10.85 14.55
C GLU A 336 14.54 -11.82 15.24
N VAL A 337 13.29 -11.89 14.80
CA VAL A 337 12.31 -12.83 15.32
C VAL A 337 12.39 -14.14 14.54
N THR A 338 12.59 -15.25 15.24
CA THR A 338 12.47 -16.60 14.66
C THR A 338 11.02 -17.06 14.70
N ARG A 339 10.49 -17.50 13.56
CA ARG A 339 9.13 -18.07 13.46
C ARG A 339 9.20 -19.49 12.89
N GLU A 340 8.37 -20.37 13.44
CA GLU A 340 8.10 -21.68 12.82
C GLU A 340 7.28 -21.49 11.56
N LEU A 341 7.66 -22.17 10.49
CA LEU A 341 7.00 -22.13 9.20
C LEU A 341 5.93 -23.22 9.12
N ASP A 342 4.88 -22.93 8.37
CA ASP A 342 3.84 -23.88 8.02
C ASP A 342 4.21 -24.61 6.73
N PRO A 343 3.89 -25.90 6.57
CA PRO A 343 4.21 -26.64 5.36
C PRO A 343 3.57 -26.09 4.06
N GLU A 344 2.54 -25.23 4.16
CA GLU A 344 2.00 -24.46 3.02
C GLU A 344 2.86 -23.22 2.67
N ASP A 345 3.78 -22.78 3.51
CA ASP A 345 4.64 -21.63 3.22
C ASP A 345 5.64 -21.95 2.10
N LEU A 346 5.90 -20.96 1.24
CA LEU A 346 7.00 -21.02 0.27
C LEU A 346 8.23 -20.38 0.87
N VAL A 347 9.38 -21.04 0.67
CA VAL A 347 10.68 -20.53 1.05
C VAL A 347 11.58 -20.45 -0.16
N ILE A 348 12.43 -19.43 -0.15
CA ILE A 348 13.61 -19.36 -1.01
C ILE A 348 14.76 -19.84 -0.15
N ALA A 349 15.31 -20.99 -0.51
CA ALA A 349 16.37 -21.65 0.23
C ALA A 349 17.66 -21.68 -0.58
N ASP A 350 18.80 -21.69 0.10
CA ASP A 350 20.09 -21.95 -0.52
C ASP A 350 20.62 -23.33 -0.11
N SER A 351 21.78 -23.72 -0.66
CA SER A 351 22.22 -25.11 -0.65
C SER A 351 23.56 -25.40 0.08
N PRO A 352 23.83 -24.86 1.28
CA PRO A 352 25.13 -25.03 1.95
C PRO A 352 25.38 -26.44 2.49
N GLN A 353 24.35 -27.22 2.82
CA GLN A 353 24.45 -28.61 3.31
C GLN A 353 23.73 -29.63 2.42
N GLY A 354 23.30 -29.23 1.22
CA GLY A 354 22.46 -30.01 0.33
C GLY A 354 21.41 -29.13 -0.35
N LEU A 355 20.72 -29.69 -1.35
CA LEU A 355 19.77 -28.95 -2.19
C LEU A 355 18.67 -28.29 -1.36
N GLY A 356 18.62 -26.96 -1.35
CA GLY A 356 17.61 -26.18 -0.63
C GLY A 356 17.60 -26.42 0.89
N SER A 357 18.76 -26.73 1.47
CA SER A 357 18.89 -27.14 2.88
C SER A 357 18.69 -26.01 3.90
N ARG A 358 18.86 -24.74 3.51
CA ARG A 358 18.74 -23.61 4.44
C ARG A 358 17.74 -22.57 3.90
N PRO A 359 16.63 -22.30 4.60
CA PRO A 359 15.69 -21.25 4.19
C PRO A 359 16.33 -19.87 4.42
N LEU A 360 16.20 -18.98 3.42
CA LEU A 360 16.69 -17.61 3.48
C LEU A 360 15.55 -16.58 3.51
N VAL A 361 14.42 -16.87 2.87
CA VAL A 361 13.30 -15.91 2.71
C VAL A 361 11.99 -16.65 2.81
N LEU A 362 10.99 -16.07 3.50
CA LEU A 362 9.59 -16.45 3.31
C LEU A 362 9.14 -15.80 1.99
N ALA A 363 9.09 -16.61 0.94
CA ALA A 363 9.01 -16.17 -0.45
C ALA A 363 7.86 -15.17 -0.66
N GLY A 364 8.14 -14.05 -1.33
CA GLY A 364 7.14 -13.01 -1.60
C GLY A 364 6.55 -12.28 -0.38
N VAL A 365 7.04 -12.56 0.84
CA VAL A 365 6.55 -11.95 2.09
C VAL A 365 7.66 -11.20 2.82
N PHE A 366 8.69 -11.89 3.33
CA PHE A 366 9.69 -11.24 4.18
C PHE A 366 11.05 -11.96 4.17
N GLY A 367 12.12 -11.15 4.14
CA GLY A 367 13.51 -11.62 4.12
C GLY A 367 13.97 -12.19 5.45
N GLY A 368 14.88 -13.16 5.39
CA GLY A 368 15.62 -13.69 6.53
C GLY A 368 16.95 -12.96 6.76
N ALA A 369 17.47 -13.02 7.98
CA ALA A 369 18.70 -12.33 8.36
C ALA A 369 19.99 -12.99 7.82
N ALA A 370 19.95 -14.28 7.45
CA ALA A 370 21.16 -15.07 7.19
C ALA A 370 21.97 -14.62 5.96
N ALA A 371 21.31 -14.02 4.97
CA ALA A 371 21.93 -13.56 3.72
C ALA A 371 21.63 -12.07 3.44
N GLU A 372 21.32 -11.31 4.49
CA GLU A 372 21.06 -9.87 4.43
C GLU A 372 22.30 -9.11 3.91
N VAL A 373 22.03 -8.07 3.10
CA VAL A 373 23.03 -7.08 2.68
C VAL A 373 23.37 -6.17 3.85
N ASP A 374 24.66 -6.02 4.16
CA ASP A 374 25.15 -5.17 5.24
C ASP A 374 26.21 -4.16 4.75
N ALA A 375 26.77 -3.39 5.68
CA ALA A 375 27.77 -2.36 5.40
C ALA A 375 29.10 -2.89 4.80
N THR A 376 29.27 -4.21 4.68
CA THR A 376 30.45 -4.86 4.10
C THR A 376 30.17 -5.57 2.78
N THR A 377 28.90 -5.65 2.35
CA THR A 377 28.52 -6.37 1.14
C THR A 377 28.96 -5.63 -0.12
N THR A 378 29.84 -6.25 -0.91
CA THR A 378 30.33 -5.71 -2.19
C THR A 378 29.72 -6.41 -3.40
N ASP A 379 29.25 -7.66 -3.24
CA ASP A 379 28.68 -8.45 -4.31
C ASP A 379 27.24 -8.79 -3.95
N VAL A 380 26.30 -8.48 -4.84
CA VAL A 380 24.86 -8.61 -4.58
C VAL A 380 24.23 -9.57 -5.58
N LEU A 381 23.41 -10.49 -5.09
CA LEU A 381 22.49 -11.30 -5.90
C LEU A 381 21.08 -10.71 -5.80
N ILE A 382 20.57 -10.20 -6.91
CA ILE A 382 19.23 -9.64 -7.05
C ILE A 382 18.26 -10.75 -7.41
N GLU A 383 17.17 -10.85 -6.65
CA GLU A 383 16.00 -11.68 -6.92
C GLU A 383 14.87 -10.83 -7.51
N ALA A 384 14.27 -11.31 -8.59
CA ALA A 384 12.93 -10.93 -9.00
C ALA A 384 12.15 -12.20 -9.37
N ALA A 385 11.03 -12.46 -8.68
CA ALA A 385 10.29 -13.71 -8.83
C ALA A 385 8.77 -13.48 -8.91
N HIS A 386 8.06 -14.43 -9.48
CA HIS A 386 6.60 -14.47 -9.51
C HIS A 386 6.08 -15.65 -8.70
N PHE A 387 5.14 -15.36 -7.81
CA PHE A 387 4.57 -16.29 -6.84
C PHE A 387 3.05 -16.36 -6.98
N ASP A 388 2.46 -17.51 -6.62
CA ASP A 388 1.02 -17.66 -6.56
C ASP A 388 0.40 -16.77 -5.46
N ALA A 389 -0.50 -15.88 -5.87
CA ALA A 389 -1.11 -14.87 -5.01
C ALA A 389 -1.82 -15.47 -3.77
N VAL A 390 -2.48 -16.62 -3.91
CA VAL A 390 -3.18 -17.28 -2.79
C VAL A 390 -2.19 -17.84 -1.77
N SER A 391 -1.10 -18.45 -2.25
CA SER A 391 0.00 -18.93 -1.40
C SER A 391 0.56 -17.78 -0.57
N ILE A 392 0.86 -16.64 -1.19
CA ILE A 392 1.40 -15.48 -0.49
C ILE A 392 0.37 -14.87 0.49
N ALA A 393 -0.89 -14.74 0.09
CA ALA A 393 -1.96 -14.22 0.94
C ALA A 393 -2.11 -15.03 2.24
N ARG A 394 -2.04 -16.36 2.14
CA ARG A 394 -2.12 -17.27 3.28
C ARG A 394 -0.91 -17.11 4.21
N SER A 395 0.31 -17.14 3.66
CA SER A 395 1.54 -16.97 4.45
C SER A 395 1.59 -15.62 5.16
N ALA A 396 1.27 -14.52 4.47
CA ALA A 396 1.26 -13.18 5.07
C ALA A 396 0.26 -13.06 6.24
N ARG A 397 -0.95 -13.62 6.10
CA ARG A 397 -1.97 -13.62 7.18
C ARG A 397 -1.59 -14.52 8.34
N ARG A 398 -1.08 -15.72 8.05
CA ARG A 398 -0.63 -16.71 9.04
C ARG A 398 0.46 -16.11 9.94
N HIS A 399 1.44 -15.46 9.33
CA HIS A 399 2.59 -14.86 10.04
C HIS A 399 2.38 -13.43 10.50
N LYS A 400 1.24 -12.80 10.13
CA LYS A 400 0.91 -11.40 10.44
C LYS A 400 1.96 -10.42 9.90
N LEU A 401 2.42 -10.64 8.67
CA LEU A 401 3.45 -9.85 7.99
C LEU A 401 2.88 -9.16 6.74
N PRO A 402 2.09 -8.08 6.87
CA PRO A 402 1.56 -7.32 5.74
C PRO A 402 2.61 -6.37 5.15
N THR A 403 3.71 -6.92 4.65
CA THR A 403 4.82 -6.18 4.03
C THR A 403 4.43 -5.59 2.67
N GLU A 404 5.20 -4.61 2.18
CA GLU A 404 5.01 -4.06 0.82
C GLU A 404 5.14 -5.12 -0.29
N SER A 405 6.00 -6.13 -0.08
CA SER A 405 6.13 -7.29 -0.97
C SER A 405 4.87 -8.16 -0.94
N SER A 406 4.39 -8.53 0.25
CA SER A 406 3.20 -9.39 0.38
C SER A 406 1.94 -8.75 -0.17
N LYS A 407 1.75 -7.44 0.01
CA LYS A 407 0.59 -6.69 -0.50
C LYS A 407 0.49 -6.74 -2.03
N ARG A 408 1.63 -6.70 -2.73
CA ARG A 408 1.68 -6.77 -4.19
C ARG A 408 1.49 -8.20 -4.67
N ASN A 409 2.29 -9.13 -4.14
CA ASN A 409 2.23 -10.53 -4.52
C ASN A 409 0.86 -11.16 -4.25
N GLU A 410 0.18 -10.83 -3.14
CA GLU A 410 -1.16 -11.35 -2.83
C GLU A 410 -2.27 -10.85 -3.78
N ARG A 411 -2.01 -9.78 -4.54
CA ARG A 411 -2.94 -9.19 -5.52
C ARG A 411 -2.56 -9.52 -6.97
N GLY A 412 -1.51 -10.31 -7.17
CA GLY A 412 -0.99 -10.67 -8.49
C GLY A 412 -0.02 -9.62 -9.03
N VAL A 413 1.23 -10.06 -9.27
CA VAL A 413 2.27 -9.28 -9.95
C VAL A 413 2.31 -9.69 -11.43
N ASP A 414 2.71 -8.79 -12.31
CA ASP A 414 2.87 -9.06 -13.74
C ASP A 414 3.88 -10.19 -14.00
N THR A 415 3.42 -11.29 -14.61
CA THR A 415 4.24 -12.50 -14.88
C THR A 415 5.40 -12.24 -15.85
N ALA A 416 5.35 -11.16 -16.63
CA ALA A 416 6.39 -10.78 -17.58
C ALA A 416 7.44 -9.81 -17.01
N LEU A 417 7.22 -9.27 -15.79
CA LEU A 417 7.96 -8.10 -15.31
C LEU A 417 9.31 -8.41 -14.66
N ALA A 418 9.47 -9.61 -14.08
CA ALA A 418 10.67 -10.01 -13.35
C ALA A 418 12.02 -9.69 -14.06
N PRO A 419 12.25 -10.04 -15.34
CA PRO A 419 13.52 -9.75 -16.01
C PRO A 419 13.78 -8.25 -16.19
N VAL A 420 12.74 -7.49 -16.47
CA VAL A 420 12.81 -6.03 -16.69
C VAL A 420 13.10 -5.31 -15.38
N ALA A 421 12.42 -5.69 -14.30
CA ALA A 421 12.65 -5.13 -12.97
C ALA A 421 14.04 -5.48 -12.43
N ALA A 422 14.49 -6.73 -12.61
CA ALA A 422 15.84 -7.13 -12.24
C ALA A 422 16.90 -6.32 -13.01
N GLN A 423 16.69 -6.09 -14.32
CA GLN A 423 17.58 -5.24 -15.10
C GLN A 423 17.59 -3.80 -14.59
N ARG A 424 16.44 -3.20 -14.29
CA ARG A 424 16.37 -1.83 -13.74
C ARG A 424 17.13 -1.71 -12.43
N ALA A 425 17.01 -2.70 -11.54
CA ALA A 425 17.76 -2.73 -10.28
C ALA A 425 19.28 -2.85 -10.53
N VAL A 426 19.69 -3.71 -11.47
CA VAL A 426 21.10 -3.83 -11.87
C VAL A 426 21.65 -2.50 -12.38
N ASP A 427 20.94 -1.83 -13.29
CA ASP A 427 21.38 -0.59 -13.91
C ASP A 427 21.59 0.50 -12.84
N LEU A 428 20.63 0.65 -11.93
CA LEU A 428 20.74 1.61 -10.81
C LEU A 428 21.89 1.28 -9.86
N LEU A 429 22.13 0.00 -9.56
CA LEU A 429 23.24 -0.41 -8.69
C LEU A 429 24.61 -0.18 -9.35
N VAL A 430 24.71 -0.40 -10.66
CA VAL A 430 25.94 -0.10 -11.40
C VAL A 430 26.17 1.41 -11.48
N GLU A 431 25.14 2.18 -11.82
CA GLU A 431 25.21 3.64 -11.97
C GLU A 431 25.62 4.34 -10.67
N TYR A 432 24.95 4.01 -9.55
CA TYR A 432 25.17 4.71 -8.28
C TYR A 432 26.14 3.99 -7.33
N GLY A 433 26.37 2.68 -7.52
CA GLY A 433 27.23 1.87 -6.66
C GLY A 433 28.61 1.57 -7.25
N GLY A 434 28.88 1.86 -8.53
CA GLY A 434 30.21 1.73 -9.14
C GLY A 434 30.68 0.29 -9.44
N GLY A 435 29.80 -0.70 -9.31
CA GLY A 435 30.10 -2.12 -9.57
C GLY A 435 29.99 -2.54 -11.04
N THR A 436 30.08 -3.84 -11.30
CA THR A 436 29.90 -4.44 -12.64
C THR A 436 28.88 -5.58 -12.59
N ALA A 437 27.91 -5.54 -13.50
CA ALA A 437 26.93 -6.61 -13.63
C ALA A 437 27.51 -7.83 -14.36
N ASP A 438 27.19 -9.03 -13.87
CA ASP A 438 27.45 -10.25 -14.63
C ASP A 438 26.60 -10.21 -15.93
N PRO A 439 27.17 -10.66 -17.07
CA PRO A 439 26.55 -10.48 -18.39
C PRO A 439 25.37 -11.43 -18.64
N VAL A 440 25.26 -12.51 -17.87
CA VAL A 440 24.25 -13.55 -18.04
C VAL A 440 23.22 -13.46 -16.92
N SER A 441 21.94 -13.49 -17.29
CA SER A 441 20.84 -13.66 -16.34
C SER A 441 20.53 -15.13 -16.12
N THR A 442 20.08 -15.48 -14.92
CA THR A 442 19.26 -16.67 -14.72
C THR A 442 17.79 -16.27 -14.83
N ASP A 443 17.00 -16.99 -15.62
CA ASP A 443 15.55 -16.80 -15.74
C ASP A 443 14.90 -18.19 -15.87
N VAL A 444 14.43 -18.73 -14.74
CA VAL A 444 13.61 -19.94 -14.76
C VAL A 444 12.18 -19.51 -15.00
N ASP A 445 11.69 -19.64 -16.23
CA ASP A 445 10.34 -19.25 -16.64
C ASP A 445 9.47 -20.47 -16.95
N ARG A 446 8.43 -20.67 -16.14
CA ARG A 446 7.38 -21.68 -16.30
C ARG A 446 5.99 -21.03 -16.36
N THR A 447 5.93 -19.73 -16.58
CA THR A 447 4.68 -18.99 -16.69
C THR A 447 3.89 -19.46 -17.91
N VAL A 448 2.57 -19.28 -17.85
CA VAL A 448 1.68 -19.56 -18.97
C VAL A 448 1.16 -18.25 -19.52
N ALA A 449 1.40 -17.99 -20.81
CA ALA A 449 0.91 -16.79 -21.46
C ALA A 449 -0.64 -16.74 -21.43
N PRO A 450 -1.26 -15.55 -21.24
CA PRO A 450 -2.71 -15.42 -21.26
C PRO A 450 -3.33 -15.94 -22.56
N ALA A 451 -4.36 -16.77 -22.43
CA ALA A 451 -5.11 -17.30 -23.57
C ALA A 451 -6.18 -16.30 -24.04
N PRO A 452 -6.55 -16.28 -25.34
CA PRO A 452 -7.67 -15.49 -25.82
C PRO A 452 -8.99 -15.96 -25.21
N ILE A 453 -9.79 -15.01 -24.74
CA ILE A 453 -11.14 -15.23 -24.21
C ILE A 453 -12.14 -14.78 -25.28
N LEU A 454 -13.06 -15.67 -25.65
CA LEU A 454 -14.13 -15.35 -26.59
C LEU A 454 -15.26 -14.63 -25.86
N ILE A 455 -15.59 -13.42 -26.34
CA ILE A 455 -16.69 -12.62 -25.82
C ILE A 455 -17.56 -12.11 -26.97
N ARG A 456 -18.85 -11.88 -26.69
CA ARG A 456 -19.70 -11.12 -27.61
C ARG A 456 -19.29 -9.65 -27.60
N SER A 457 -19.24 -9.01 -28.76
CA SER A 457 -18.94 -7.58 -28.85
C SER A 457 -19.97 -6.70 -28.13
N ASP A 458 -21.22 -7.19 -28.02
CA ASP A 458 -22.32 -6.52 -27.30
C ASP A 458 -22.44 -6.91 -25.82
N ALA A 459 -21.45 -7.64 -25.25
CA ALA A 459 -21.52 -8.10 -23.86
C ALA A 459 -21.68 -6.95 -22.86
N ALA A 460 -20.95 -5.84 -23.06
CA ALA A 460 -21.06 -4.65 -22.24
C ALA A 460 -22.45 -4.00 -22.38
N GLN A 461 -22.95 -3.85 -23.61
CA GLN A 461 -24.28 -3.30 -23.87
C GLN A 461 -25.39 -4.10 -23.17
N ARG A 462 -25.28 -5.43 -23.13
CA ARG A 462 -26.27 -6.27 -22.44
C ARG A 462 -26.35 -6.00 -20.94
N LEU A 463 -25.24 -5.61 -20.31
CA LEU A 463 -25.17 -5.35 -18.87
C LEU A 463 -25.48 -3.89 -18.54
N THR A 464 -24.98 -2.95 -19.35
CA THR A 464 -25.11 -1.50 -19.07
C THR A 464 -26.30 -0.84 -19.77
N GLY A 465 -26.82 -1.43 -20.84
CA GLY A 465 -27.84 -0.80 -21.70
C GLY A 465 -27.29 0.27 -22.65
N VAL A 466 -25.97 0.52 -22.66
CA VAL A 466 -25.32 1.49 -23.55
C VAL A 466 -24.87 0.80 -24.83
N ALA A 467 -25.25 1.34 -25.99
CA ALA A 467 -24.85 0.82 -27.29
C ALA A 467 -23.49 1.38 -27.72
N TYR A 468 -22.40 0.76 -27.26
CA TYR A 468 -21.03 1.19 -27.57
C TYR A 468 -20.62 0.92 -29.03
N GLY A 469 -21.05 -0.23 -29.59
CA GLY A 469 -20.57 -0.74 -30.88
C GLY A 469 -19.21 -1.45 -30.81
N THR A 470 -18.96 -2.35 -31.76
CA THR A 470 -17.77 -3.23 -31.76
C THR A 470 -16.45 -2.45 -31.84
N GLU A 471 -16.40 -1.38 -32.65
CA GLU A 471 -15.21 -0.56 -32.83
C GLU A 471 -14.78 0.09 -31.51
N ARG A 472 -15.72 0.78 -30.83
CA ARG A 472 -15.46 1.41 -29.53
C ARG A 472 -15.06 0.42 -28.45
N VAL A 473 -15.72 -0.74 -28.40
CA VAL A 473 -15.35 -1.82 -27.46
C VAL A 473 -13.92 -2.28 -27.73
N SER A 474 -13.54 -2.46 -28.99
CA SER A 474 -12.19 -2.88 -29.37
C SER A 474 -11.15 -1.82 -29.00
N GLU A 475 -11.43 -0.53 -29.27
CA GLU A 475 -10.57 0.59 -28.88
C GLU A 475 -10.31 0.62 -27.37
N LEU A 476 -11.37 0.55 -26.56
CA LEU A 476 -11.28 0.61 -25.10
C LEU A 476 -10.51 -0.58 -24.52
N LEU A 477 -10.73 -1.79 -25.04
CA LEU A 477 -10.00 -2.97 -24.61
C LEU A 477 -8.53 -2.93 -25.06
N THR A 478 -8.25 -2.42 -26.25
CA THR A 478 -6.87 -2.21 -26.70
C THR A 478 -6.14 -1.15 -25.87
N MET A 479 -6.84 -0.09 -25.45
CA MET A 479 -6.28 0.96 -24.58
C MET A 479 -5.72 0.39 -23.28
N ILE A 480 -6.43 -0.55 -22.63
CA ILE A 480 -5.94 -1.21 -21.40
C ILE A 480 -4.88 -2.30 -21.64
N GLY A 481 -4.41 -2.45 -22.88
CA GLY A 481 -3.34 -3.39 -23.25
C GLY A 481 -3.83 -4.76 -23.74
N CYS A 482 -5.13 -4.96 -23.97
CA CYS A 482 -5.60 -6.21 -24.55
C CYS A 482 -5.30 -6.29 -26.05
N THR A 483 -4.95 -7.49 -26.53
CA THR A 483 -4.98 -7.79 -27.97
C THR A 483 -6.39 -8.22 -28.34
N VAL A 484 -7.04 -7.49 -29.25
CA VAL A 484 -8.42 -7.76 -29.70
C VAL A 484 -8.41 -8.22 -31.15
N LYS A 485 -9.07 -9.34 -31.44
CA LYS A 485 -9.23 -9.87 -32.80
C LYS A 485 -10.68 -10.27 -33.06
N ALA A 486 -11.18 -10.05 -34.26
CA ALA A 486 -12.49 -10.57 -34.68
C ALA A 486 -12.47 -12.12 -34.67
N ALA A 487 -13.55 -12.73 -34.20
CA ALA A 487 -13.67 -14.18 -34.02
C ALA A 487 -14.95 -14.76 -34.65
N GLY A 488 -15.52 -14.08 -35.66
CA GLY A 488 -16.73 -14.52 -36.35
C GLY A 488 -17.99 -14.15 -35.58
N ALA A 489 -19.00 -15.03 -35.60
CA ALA A 489 -20.27 -14.81 -34.91
C ALA A 489 -20.74 -16.09 -34.20
N ASP A 490 -21.54 -15.92 -33.15
CA ASP A 490 -22.22 -17.03 -32.48
C ASP A 490 -23.38 -17.59 -33.32
N GLU A 491 -24.00 -18.68 -32.86
CA GLU A 491 -25.11 -19.33 -33.57
C GLU A 491 -26.33 -18.43 -33.78
N ALA A 492 -26.48 -17.39 -32.94
CA ALA A 492 -27.55 -16.40 -33.03
C ALA A 492 -27.16 -15.18 -33.89
N GLY A 493 -25.96 -15.17 -34.48
CA GLY A 493 -25.46 -14.13 -35.36
C GLY A 493 -24.84 -12.92 -34.65
N HIS A 494 -24.56 -13.01 -33.34
CA HIS A 494 -23.85 -11.93 -32.62
C HIS A 494 -22.36 -12.02 -32.89
N GLU A 495 -21.73 -10.88 -33.18
CA GLU A 495 -20.29 -10.80 -33.42
C GLU A 495 -19.48 -11.19 -32.18
N LEU A 496 -18.40 -11.94 -32.39
CA LEU A 496 -17.49 -12.41 -31.36
C LEU A 496 -16.11 -11.74 -31.51
N LEU A 497 -15.51 -11.43 -30.36
CA LEU A 497 -14.14 -10.96 -30.23
C LEU A 497 -13.33 -12.00 -29.45
N ALA A 498 -12.13 -12.28 -29.93
CA ALA A 498 -11.08 -12.96 -29.18
C ALA A 498 -10.21 -11.91 -28.51
N VAL A 499 -10.32 -11.80 -27.19
CA VAL A 499 -9.62 -10.79 -26.38
C VAL A 499 -8.57 -11.49 -25.53
N THR A 500 -7.31 -11.16 -25.74
CA THR A 500 -6.19 -11.65 -24.91
C THR A 500 -5.78 -10.53 -23.94
N PRO A 501 -5.96 -10.70 -22.62
CA PRO A 501 -5.56 -9.70 -21.65
C PRO A 501 -4.03 -9.60 -21.54
N PRO A 502 -3.50 -8.44 -21.13
CA PRO A 502 -2.08 -8.31 -20.84
C PRO A 502 -1.70 -9.07 -19.56
N THR A 503 -0.41 -9.37 -19.38
CA THR A 503 0.11 -10.18 -18.27
C THR A 503 -0.05 -9.53 -16.89
N TRP A 504 -0.15 -8.20 -16.81
CA TRP A 504 -0.40 -7.47 -15.57
C TRP A 504 -1.87 -7.38 -15.15
N ARG A 505 -2.81 -7.97 -15.92
CA ARG A 505 -4.26 -7.96 -15.65
C ARG A 505 -4.83 -9.35 -15.39
N PRO A 506 -4.41 -10.02 -14.29
CA PRO A 506 -4.91 -11.35 -13.93
C PRO A 506 -6.39 -11.36 -13.54
N ASP A 507 -7.00 -10.19 -13.31
CA ASP A 507 -8.42 -9.98 -13.03
C ASP A 507 -9.32 -10.21 -14.26
N LEU A 508 -8.78 -10.03 -15.48
CA LEU A 508 -9.54 -10.12 -16.74
C LEU A 508 -9.77 -11.57 -17.19
N VAL A 509 -10.61 -12.31 -16.47
CA VAL A 509 -10.84 -13.75 -16.72
C VAL A 509 -12.17 -14.08 -17.44
N GLY A 510 -12.91 -13.08 -17.91
CA GLY A 510 -14.23 -13.34 -18.52
C GLY A 510 -14.98 -12.10 -19.01
N ALA A 511 -16.09 -12.34 -19.71
CA ALA A 511 -16.88 -11.29 -20.38
C ALA A 511 -17.37 -10.18 -19.44
N ALA A 512 -17.70 -10.50 -18.19
CA ALA A 512 -18.14 -9.50 -17.20
C ALA A 512 -17.01 -8.51 -16.84
N HIS A 513 -15.77 -8.98 -16.73
CA HIS A 513 -14.61 -8.13 -16.42
C HIS A 513 -14.30 -7.18 -17.59
N PHE A 514 -14.35 -7.68 -18.83
CA PHE A 514 -14.22 -6.80 -20.00
C PHE A 514 -15.36 -5.79 -20.12
N ALA A 515 -16.59 -6.16 -19.74
CA ALA A 515 -17.72 -5.25 -19.72
C ALA A 515 -17.56 -4.13 -18.67
N GLU A 516 -17.01 -4.46 -17.49
CA GLU A 516 -16.65 -3.46 -16.48
C GLU A 516 -15.63 -2.45 -17.03
N GLU A 517 -14.56 -2.93 -17.67
CA GLU A 517 -13.54 -2.04 -18.24
C GLU A 517 -14.10 -1.12 -19.32
N VAL A 518 -14.93 -1.65 -20.23
CA VAL A 518 -15.62 -0.82 -21.23
C VAL A 518 -16.50 0.24 -20.57
N ALA A 519 -17.31 -0.15 -19.58
CA ALA A 519 -18.23 0.75 -18.91
C ALA A 519 -17.52 1.84 -18.11
N ARG A 520 -16.43 1.48 -17.43
CA ARG A 520 -15.63 2.39 -16.59
C ARG A 520 -14.87 3.41 -17.44
N LEU A 521 -14.23 2.97 -18.52
CA LEU A 521 -13.44 3.85 -19.38
C LEU A 521 -14.30 4.76 -20.26
N ASP A 522 -15.49 4.30 -20.65
CA ASP A 522 -16.46 5.16 -21.33
C ASP A 522 -17.09 6.16 -20.35
N GLY A 523 -17.25 5.74 -19.08
CA GLY A 523 -17.75 6.54 -17.97
C GLY A 523 -19.12 6.06 -17.50
N TYR A 524 -19.23 5.74 -16.21
CA TYR A 524 -20.49 5.26 -15.63
C TYR A 524 -21.64 6.27 -15.74
N ASP A 525 -21.35 7.56 -15.84
CA ASP A 525 -22.37 8.61 -16.04
C ASP A 525 -23.11 8.48 -17.39
N ASN A 526 -22.55 7.74 -18.36
CA ASN A 526 -23.22 7.46 -19.64
C ASN A 526 -24.25 6.33 -19.53
N ILE A 527 -24.29 5.58 -18.42
CA ILE A 527 -25.23 4.49 -18.21
C ILE A 527 -26.63 5.04 -17.91
N PRO A 528 -27.65 4.72 -18.71
CA PRO A 528 -28.99 5.26 -18.52
C PRO A 528 -29.66 4.69 -17.27
N VAL A 529 -30.32 5.55 -16.49
CA VAL A 529 -31.15 5.13 -15.37
C VAL A 529 -32.49 4.59 -15.89
N ILE A 530 -32.58 3.28 -16.06
CA ILE A 530 -33.79 2.59 -16.53
C ILE A 530 -34.39 1.77 -15.40
N VAL A 531 -35.60 2.12 -14.96
CA VAL A 531 -36.33 1.35 -13.95
C VAL A 531 -36.77 0.00 -14.57
N PRO A 532 -36.37 -1.15 -13.99
CA PRO A 532 -36.76 -2.45 -14.54
C PRO A 532 -38.27 -2.68 -14.37
N THR A 533 -38.89 -3.33 -15.36
CA THR A 533 -40.28 -3.78 -15.24
C THR A 533 -40.34 -5.04 -14.40
N ALA A 534 -40.60 -4.89 -13.10
CA ALA A 534 -40.78 -6.03 -12.20
C ALA A 534 -42.14 -6.71 -12.44
N PRO A 535 -42.22 -8.05 -12.33
CA PRO A 535 -43.50 -8.75 -12.29
C PRO A 535 -44.32 -8.33 -11.06
N ALA A 536 -45.64 -8.50 -11.11
CA ALA A 536 -46.51 -8.21 -9.97
C ALA A 536 -46.11 -9.06 -8.75
N GLY A 537 -45.68 -8.40 -7.67
CA GLY A 537 -45.31 -9.06 -6.43
C GLY A 537 -46.53 -9.56 -5.63
N THR A 538 -46.32 -10.55 -4.77
CA THR A 538 -47.34 -11.09 -3.86
C THR A 538 -47.51 -10.29 -2.56
N GLY A 539 -46.74 -9.21 -2.40
CA GLY A 539 -46.71 -8.38 -1.20
C GLY A 539 -46.01 -9.06 -0.02
N LEU A 540 -46.34 -8.63 1.21
CA LEU A 540 -45.76 -9.20 2.43
C LEU A 540 -46.27 -10.62 2.68
N THR A 541 -45.43 -11.50 3.22
CA THR A 541 -45.87 -12.82 3.71
C THR A 541 -46.72 -12.67 4.99
N PRO A 542 -47.56 -13.66 5.33
CA PRO A 542 -48.31 -13.66 6.60
C PRO A 542 -47.39 -13.46 7.82
N ARG A 543 -46.21 -14.10 7.85
CA ARG A 543 -45.22 -13.97 8.92
C ARG A 543 -44.66 -12.54 9.02
N GLN A 544 -44.37 -11.89 7.89
CA GLN A 544 -43.90 -10.50 7.89
C GLN A 544 -44.99 -9.53 8.39
N ARG A 545 -46.25 -9.72 7.99
CA ARG A 545 -47.38 -8.92 8.49
C ARG A 545 -47.56 -9.11 10.00
N ALA A 546 -47.59 -10.36 10.47
CA ALA A 546 -47.73 -10.68 11.89
C ALA A 546 -46.61 -10.05 12.72
N ARG A 547 -45.35 -10.15 12.27
CA ARG A 547 -44.21 -9.49 12.95
C ARG A 547 -44.43 -7.98 13.09
N ARG A 548 -44.84 -7.30 12.02
CA ARG A 548 -45.11 -5.85 12.05
C ARG A 548 -46.26 -5.50 12.99
N GLN A 549 -47.31 -6.32 13.02
CA GLN A 549 -48.44 -6.15 13.95
C GLN A 549 -48.01 -6.31 15.41
N VAL A 550 -47.17 -7.30 15.72
CA VAL A 550 -46.63 -7.49 17.08
C VAL A 550 -45.77 -6.30 17.50
N VAL A 551 -44.87 -5.84 16.62
CA VAL A 551 -44.04 -4.65 16.88
C VAL A 551 -44.91 -3.43 17.15
N ALA A 552 -45.93 -3.18 16.30
CA ALA A 552 -46.85 -2.06 16.48
C ALA A 552 -47.62 -2.18 17.81
N ALA A 553 -48.15 -3.35 18.13
CA ALA A 553 -48.91 -3.57 19.36
C ALA A 553 -48.06 -3.38 20.63
N LEU A 554 -46.79 -3.79 20.63
CA LEU A 554 -45.89 -3.58 21.79
C LEU A 554 -45.50 -2.11 21.94
N ALA A 555 -45.28 -1.40 20.83
CA ALA A 555 -45.05 0.04 20.85
C ALA A 555 -46.30 0.81 21.34
N ASP A 556 -47.50 0.44 20.86
CA ASP A 556 -48.77 1.02 21.30
C ASP A 556 -49.05 0.75 22.80
N ALA A 557 -48.54 -0.36 23.33
CA ALA A 557 -48.58 -0.69 24.75
C ALA A 557 -47.53 0.07 25.60
N GLY A 558 -46.71 0.93 24.99
CA GLY A 558 -45.73 1.77 25.67
C GLY A 558 -44.34 1.16 25.85
N LEU A 559 -44.05 0.02 25.22
CA LEU A 559 -42.71 -0.55 25.25
C LEU A 559 -41.82 0.08 24.16
N THR A 560 -40.53 0.17 24.42
CA THR A 560 -39.54 0.66 23.45
C THR A 560 -38.78 -0.49 22.80
N GLN A 561 -38.78 -0.56 21.47
CA GLN A 561 -37.98 -1.56 20.78
C GLN A 561 -36.49 -1.24 20.93
N VAL A 562 -35.69 -2.25 21.25
CA VAL A 562 -34.22 -2.16 21.27
C VAL A 562 -33.59 -3.16 20.31
N LEU A 563 -32.34 -2.91 19.94
CA LEU A 563 -31.49 -3.83 19.17
C LEU A 563 -30.25 -4.11 20.00
N SER A 564 -30.15 -5.33 20.52
CA SER A 564 -28.99 -5.78 21.30
C SER A 564 -28.07 -6.66 20.45
N TYR A 565 -26.78 -6.71 20.82
CA TYR A 565 -25.86 -7.67 20.24
C TYR A 565 -26.29 -9.09 20.61
N PRO A 566 -26.22 -10.07 19.68
CA PRO A 566 -26.60 -11.45 19.95
C PRO A 566 -25.51 -12.23 20.70
N PHE A 567 -24.48 -11.56 21.21
CA PHE A 567 -23.33 -12.16 21.88
C PHE A 567 -23.52 -12.09 23.40
N ILE A 568 -23.33 -13.21 24.09
CA ILE A 568 -23.60 -13.36 25.51
C ILE A 568 -22.42 -14.04 26.23
N GLY A 569 -22.29 -13.72 27.52
CA GLY A 569 -21.31 -14.27 28.43
C GLY A 569 -21.96 -15.12 29.53
N ASP A 570 -21.79 -14.68 30.77
CA ASP A 570 -22.27 -15.35 32.00
C ASP A 570 -23.78 -15.19 32.29
N VAL A 571 -24.57 -14.70 31.33
CA VAL A 571 -25.96 -14.30 31.59
C VAL A 571 -26.83 -15.44 32.09
N HIS A 572 -26.59 -16.68 31.64
CA HIS A 572 -27.33 -17.84 32.13
C HIS A 572 -27.08 -18.12 33.61
N ASP A 573 -25.87 -17.84 34.12
CA ASP A 573 -25.55 -17.95 35.55
C ASP A 573 -26.23 -16.85 36.35
N ARG A 574 -26.19 -15.61 35.84
CA ARG A 574 -26.85 -14.45 36.45
C ARG A 574 -28.38 -14.62 36.52
N LEU A 575 -28.96 -15.30 35.54
CA LEU A 575 -30.38 -15.66 35.50
C LEU A 575 -30.74 -16.91 36.31
N GLY A 576 -29.76 -17.61 36.88
CA GLY A 576 -29.98 -18.83 37.65
C GLY A 576 -30.52 -19.99 36.81
N ILE A 577 -30.21 -20.02 35.50
CA ILE A 577 -30.62 -21.10 34.60
C ILE A 577 -29.86 -22.38 35.00
N ALA A 578 -30.55 -23.51 35.14
CA ALA A 578 -29.92 -24.78 35.54
C ALA A 578 -28.87 -25.24 34.51
N GLY A 579 -27.85 -25.99 34.97
CA GLY A 579 -26.72 -26.40 34.12
C GLY A 579 -27.10 -27.34 32.96
N ASP A 580 -28.17 -28.10 33.11
CA ASP A 580 -28.73 -29.03 32.13
C ASP A 580 -29.81 -28.41 31.23
N ASP A 581 -30.10 -27.11 31.41
CA ASP A 581 -31.09 -26.41 30.60
C ASP A 581 -30.62 -26.28 29.14
N PRO A 582 -31.46 -26.60 28.13
CA PRO A 582 -31.11 -26.48 26.72
C PRO A 582 -30.63 -25.09 26.29
N ARG A 583 -31.05 -24.02 26.99
CA ARG A 583 -30.59 -22.65 26.70
C ARG A 583 -29.08 -22.47 26.89
N ARG A 584 -28.44 -23.30 27.72
CA ARG A 584 -26.97 -23.27 27.90
C ARG A 584 -26.20 -23.93 26.77
N GLN A 585 -26.88 -24.64 25.85
CA GLN A 585 -26.28 -25.15 24.63
C GLN A 585 -26.16 -24.02 23.60
N ALA A 586 -25.28 -23.08 23.88
CA ALA A 586 -25.03 -21.92 23.03
C ALA A 586 -23.85 -22.17 22.07
N MET A 587 -23.95 -21.67 20.84
CA MET A 587 -22.86 -21.75 19.87
C MET A 587 -21.76 -20.76 20.23
N ARG A 588 -20.53 -21.24 20.40
CA ARG A 588 -19.36 -20.38 20.63
C ARG A 588 -18.75 -19.92 19.32
N LEU A 589 -18.46 -18.63 19.21
CA LEU A 589 -17.69 -18.08 18.09
C LEU A 589 -16.22 -18.50 18.19
N ALA A 590 -15.62 -18.84 17.06
CA ALA A 590 -14.19 -19.17 17.00
C ALA A 590 -13.29 -17.95 17.27
N ASN A 591 -13.75 -16.75 16.89
CA ASN A 591 -13.04 -15.49 16.96
C ASN A 591 -13.96 -14.36 17.48
N PRO A 592 -14.39 -14.40 18.75
CA PRO A 592 -15.28 -13.39 19.30
C PRO A 592 -14.58 -12.01 19.37
N LEU A 593 -15.35 -10.93 19.23
CA LEU A 593 -14.82 -9.57 19.42
C LEU A 593 -14.33 -9.34 20.86
N ALA A 594 -14.99 -9.98 21.83
CA ALA A 594 -14.63 -9.95 23.23
C ALA A 594 -14.82 -11.35 23.86
N GLU A 595 -13.80 -11.81 24.60
CA GLU A 595 -13.79 -13.15 25.21
C GLU A 595 -14.82 -13.34 26.33
N ASP A 596 -15.29 -12.25 26.92
CA ASP A 596 -16.33 -12.24 27.95
C ASP A 596 -17.75 -12.37 27.36
N ALA A 597 -17.93 -12.21 26.04
CA ALA A 597 -19.18 -12.46 25.33
C ALA A 597 -18.98 -13.33 24.07
N PRO A 598 -18.55 -14.60 24.22
CA PRO A 598 -18.13 -15.42 23.08
C PRO A 598 -19.26 -16.31 22.52
N LEU A 599 -20.42 -16.35 23.16
CA LEU A 599 -21.52 -17.26 22.83
C LEU A 599 -22.63 -16.53 22.08
N MET A 600 -23.27 -17.21 21.12
CA MET A 600 -24.50 -16.74 20.49
C MET A 600 -25.69 -16.97 21.42
N ARG A 601 -26.57 -15.97 21.56
CA ARG A 601 -27.77 -16.08 22.41
C ARG A 601 -28.70 -17.20 21.97
N THR A 602 -29.28 -17.89 22.95
CA THR A 602 -30.31 -18.92 22.75
C THR A 602 -31.71 -18.39 23.09
N SER A 603 -31.78 -17.25 23.79
CA SER A 603 -33.00 -16.47 24.05
C SER A 603 -32.75 -14.98 23.80
N VAL A 604 -33.77 -14.24 23.35
CA VAL A 604 -33.69 -12.77 23.23
C VAL A 604 -33.54 -12.11 24.61
N LEU A 605 -34.08 -12.73 25.65
CA LEU A 605 -33.93 -12.25 27.03
C LEU A 605 -32.48 -12.24 27.51
N ASP A 606 -31.63 -13.13 26.97
CA ASP A 606 -30.22 -13.24 27.34
C ASP A 606 -29.47 -11.92 27.10
N SER A 607 -29.87 -11.14 26.10
CA SER A 607 -29.26 -9.84 25.79
C SER A 607 -30.09 -8.65 26.27
N LEU A 608 -31.42 -8.80 26.38
CA LEU A 608 -32.31 -7.72 26.84
C LEU A 608 -32.12 -7.33 28.31
N VAL A 609 -31.76 -8.28 29.17
CA VAL A 609 -31.59 -8.00 30.62
C VAL A 609 -30.49 -6.97 30.86
N ASP A 610 -29.40 -7.01 30.10
CA ASP A 610 -28.33 -6.01 30.20
C ASP A 610 -28.72 -4.65 29.62
N VAL A 611 -29.62 -4.62 28.64
CA VAL A 611 -30.23 -3.36 28.16
C VAL A 611 -31.08 -2.73 29.26
N ALA A 612 -31.93 -3.50 29.93
CA ALA A 612 -32.72 -3.00 31.05
C ALA A 612 -31.81 -2.51 32.20
N ARG A 613 -30.82 -3.31 32.59
CA ARG A 613 -29.84 -2.97 33.64
C ARG A 613 -29.13 -1.64 33.34
N ARG A 614 -28.69 -1.44 32.10
CA ARG A 614 -28.00 -0.21 31.66
C ARG A 614 -28.87 1.04 31.78
N ASN A 615 -30.17 0.93 31.50
CA ASN A 615 -31.09 2.05 31.64
C ASN A 615 -31.34 2.38 33.12
N VAL A 616 -31.60 1.36 33.94
CA VAL A 616 -31.78 1.53 35.39
C VAL A 616 -30.54 2.13 36.04
N SER A 617 -29.34 1.65 35.69
CA SER A 617 -28.08 2.18 36.22
C SER A 617 -27.82 3.65 35.84
N ARG A 618 -28.51 4.17 34.81
CA ARG A 618 -28.45 5.56 34.36
C ARG A 618 -29.58 6.43 34.93
N GLY A 619 -30.35 5.90 35.89
CA GLY A 619 -31.39 6.64 36.61
C GLY A 619 -32.80 6.54 36.00
N LEU A 620 -33.01 5.72 34.97
CA LEU A 620 -34.35 5.43 34.45
C LEU A 620 -34.98 4.31 35.28
N GLY A 621 -35.76 4.67 36.29
CA GLY A 621 -36.42 3.72 37.20
C GLY A 621 -37.53 2.89 36.56
N ASP A 622 -38.18 3.43 35.52
CA ASP A 622 -39.27 2.78 34.79
C ASP A 622 -38.80 2.44 33.37
N VAL A 623 -38.52 1.16 33.10
CA VAL A 623 -38.01 0.68 31.82
C VAL A 623 -38.89 -0.43 31.28
N ALA A 624 -39.46 -0.21 30.10
CA ALA A 624 -40.22 -1.21 29.36
C ALA A 624 -39.63 -1.34 27.96
N VAL A 625 -38.86 -2.40 27.72
CA VAL A 625 -38.17 -2.65 26.45
C VAL A 625 -38.57 -4.01 25.89
N TYR A 626 -38.52 -4.14 24.57
CA TYR A 626 -38.71 -5.41 23.88
C TYR A 626 -37.74 -5.53 22.70
N GLU A 627 -37.51 -6.75 22.23
CA GLU A 627 -36.77 -6.98 20.98
C GLU A 627 -37.44 -8.09 20.16
N VAL A 628 -37.45 -7.90 18.83
CA VAL A 628 -37.78 -8.96 17.88
C VAL A 628 -36.51 -9.38 17.16
N GLY A 629 -35.94 -10.50 17.60
CA GLY A 629 -34.61 -10.94 17.20
C GLY A 629 -34.53 -12.44 16.92
N THR A 630 -33.52 -12.85 16.17
CA THR A 630 -33.17 -14.26 16.00
C THR A 630 -32.38 -14.77 17.20
N VAL A 631 -32.56 -16.04 17.52
CA VAL A 631 -31.74 -16.81 18.47
C VAL A 631 -31.06 -17.94 17.72
N THR A 632 -29.95 -18.48 18.25
CA THR A 632 -29.20 -19.56 17.61
C THR A 632 -29.33 -20.84 18.42
N LEU A 633 -29.88 -21.90 17.82
CA LEU A 633 -30.05 -23.21 18.43
C LEU A 633 -29.16 -24.24 17.71
N PRO A 634 -28.05 -24.71 18.31
CA PRO A 634 -27.04 -25.52 17.63
C PRO A 634 -27.40 -27.01 17.52
N ALA A 635 -28.53 -27.44 18.08
CA ALA A 635 -28.92 -28.85 18.07
C ALA A 635 -29.10 -29.35 16.62
N GLY A 636 -28.37 -30.42 16.27
CA GLY A 636 -28.42 -31.03 14.94
C GLY A 636 -27.49 -30.40 13.89
N THR A 637 -26.75 -29.35 14.23
CA THR A 637 -25.77 -28.74 13.33
C THR A 637 -24.53 -29.63 13.19
N VAL A 638 -24.09 -29.84 11.94
CA VAL A 638 -22.89 -30.63 11.63
C VAL A 638 -21.81 -29.75 10.98
N PRO A 639 -20.51 -29.95 11.26
CA PRO A 639 -19.47 -29.20 10.57
C PRO A 639 -19.56 -29.35 9.04
N ALA A 640 -19.64 -28.23 8.33
CA ALA A 640 -19.63 -28.20 6.88
C ALA A 640 -18.24 -27.80 6.36
N PRO A 641 -17.77 -28.37 5.23
CA PRO A 641 -16.54 -27.93 4.60
C PRO A 641 -16.72 -26.52 4.00
N ILE A 642 -15.62 -25.77 3.89
CA ILE A 642 -15.59 -24.51 3.14
C ILE A 642 -15.49 -24.84 1.65
N VAL A 643 -16.51 -24.47 0.88
CA VAL A 643 -16.56 -24.68 -0.58
C VAL A 643 -15.87 -23.51 -1.29
N GLY A 644 -15.15 -23.79 -2.37
CA GLY A 644 -14.54 -22.76 -3.23
C GLY A 644 -15.57 -21.88 -3.94
N VAL A 645 -15.12 -20.77 -4.52
CA VAL A 645 -15.95 -19.80 -5.28
C VAL A 645 -15.69 -19.85 -6.78
N ASP A 646 -14.89 -20.81 -7.25
CA ASP A 646 -14.52 -21.01 -8.65
C ASP A 646 -15.65 -21.60 -9.51
N ARG A 647 -16.65 -22.20 -8.87
CA ARG A 647 -17.83 -22.77 -9.53
C ARG A 647 -19.05 -22.69 -8.62
N ARG A 648 -20.25 -22.93 -9.19
CA ARG A 648 -21.44 -23.21 -8.39
C ARG A 648 -21.17 -24.46 -7.52
N PRO A 649 -21.47 -24.42 -6.22
CA PRO A 649 -21.48 -25.61 -5.38
C PRO A 649 -22.39 -26.70 -5.96
N THR A 650 -22.02 -27.97 -5.78
CA THR A 650 -22.90 -29.10 -6.10
C THR A 650 -24.09 -29.11 -5.14
N ASP A 651 -25.16 -29.80 -5.50
CA ASP A 651 -26.33 -29.87 -4.64
C ASP A 651 -26.02 -30.58 -3.30
N ASP A 652 -25.07 -31.52 -3.30
CA ASP A 652 -24.57 -32.17 -2.07
C ASP A 652 -23.75 -31.20 -1.19
N GLU A 653 -22.91 -30.36 -1.81
CA GLU A 653 -22.17 -29.30 -1.10
C GLU A 653 -23.13 -28.26 -0.49
N LEU A 654 -24.18 -27.88 -1.22
CA LEU A 654 -25.24 -26.99 -0.71
C LEU A 654 -25.97 -27.63 0.47
N ALA A 655 -26.36 -28.90 0.37
CA ALA A 655 -27.01 -29.62 1.46
C ALA A 655 -26.12 -29.72 2.71
N ALA A 656 -24.82 -29.94 2.53
CA ALA A 656 -23.86 -29.95 3.64
C ALA A 656 -23.72 -28.57 4.30
N LEU A 657 -23.65 -27.49 3.51
CA LEU A 657 -23.65 -26.12 4.02
C LEU A 657 -24.93 -25.81 4.80
N GLU A 658 -26.10 -26.20 4.27
CA GLU A 658 -27.39 -26.04 4.97
C GLU A 658 -27.42 -26.79 6.31
N ALA A 659 -26.90 -28.02 6.35
CA ALA A 659 -26.80 -28.81 7.58
C ALA A 659 -25.80 -28.22 8.61
N GLY A 660 -24.84 -27.40 8.14
CA GLY A 660 -23.92 -26.65 8.98
C GLY A 660 -24.45 -25.31 9.50
N ILE A 661 -25.63 -24.88 9.06
CA ILE A 661 -26.28 -23.66 9.57
C ILE A 661 -27.17 -24.03 10.75
N PRO A 662 -26.95 -23.46 11.96
CA PRO A 662 -27.80 -23.70 13.11
C PRO A 662 -29.23 -23.19 12.88
N TYR A 663 -30.19 -23.81 13.54
CA TYR A 663 -31.57 -23.36 13.47
C TYR A 663 -31.72 -21.97 14.14
N GLN A 664 -32.21 -20.99 13.39
CA GLN A 664 -32.30 -19.59 13.83
C GLN A 664 -33.74 -19.04 13.84
N PRO A 665 -34.60 -19.46 14.78
CA PRO A 665 -35.96 -18.94 14.88
C PRO A 665 -35.96 -17.47 15.32
N THR A 666 -36.98 -16.73 14.88
CA THR A 666 -37.22 -15.36 15.33
C THR A 666 -38.15 -15.38 16.53
N HIS A 667 -37.73 -14.75 17.63
CA HIS A 667 -38.49 -14.62 18.86
C HIS A 667 -38.82 -13.15 19.14
N VAL A 668 -39.82 -12.95 19.99
CA VAL A 668 -40.13 -11.67 20.62
C VAL A 668 -39.83 -11.85 22.10
N GLY A 669 -38.97 -10.99 22.65
CA GLY A 669 -38.53 -11.02 24.04
C GLY A 669 -38.82 -9.72 24.77
#